data_AF-A0A8J5IPP0-F1
#
_entry.id   AF-A0A8J5IPP0-F1
#
_cell.length_a   1.000
_cell.length_b   1.000
_cell.length_c   1.000
_cell.angle_alpha   90.00
_cell.angle_beta   90.00
_cell.angle_gamma   90.00
#
_symmetry.space_group_name_H-M   'P 1'
#
loop_
_entity.id
_entity.type
_entity.pdbx_description
1 polymer ?
#
loop_
_entity_poly.entity_id
_entity_poly.type
_entity_poly.pdbx_seq_one_letter_code
_entity_poly.pdbx_strand_id
1 'polypeptide(L)'
;MKRKRAVRNKKPKPILFGEGWEVIEQGVTKMKRILEGLPEPPFTSEEYMKIYTTIHNMCIQSSQYDYTEKMYIKYKEVIKEYITSVVLPSLKDKHDEFFRFFIKRNSLPSLDEVAFTSFRDQVYKKTKGKVKDAAISLIDQERCGEQIDRGLLKNVIEIFVEIGMGKMNYYKNDFEEEMLKETAAYYSRKASNWILVESFPDYMLKVEECLRREKDRVVHYLHVTSEPKLIEHVTVQGTTLVKKADDVASNKEAEKRVVVGLQEQTFVREVIELHDKNMPLVNDCFQNHTLFHKGLKEAFEIFLNKTVAGSSTAELLVNYCDNILKKGGSEKYSDEAIEQILEKAVNLLGYIYDKDLFVEFYRKKLARRLLFDKSANEDHERSILTKLKQQNGAHFTSKLEGMVTDMILTRETQADFKEYLQYNPHTNPGIDLSVTVLTTGFWPSYRSSDFHLPFEMTKCIQAFKEFYPTKTNSRKLTWIYSLGTCNITAKFELQTIELIVTTYQAAVLLLFNDSDRLSYSEIMSQLNLADDDVVRLLQSLCCLKYKILNKEPNINSISSDDVFAFNSKFTNKMRRIRIPLPIVDEKKKILEVVDKDRKYVVDACLIRIMKSRKVLNHQQLITECVEQLKVFKQIQNPTAIMIARTAVAQDDTSGDGTTSTVLFIGELMKQSEQKIGEGMHPRVLVDGFEIAKRATLEFLEKFKTPAVMGDSPDKEILKMVARTTLRTKLYESLADQLTDVVVDALKTSALCYTLIHENLIIVPFLGVLFANISWHALDVLCIRKPDEPIDLFMVEIMHMRHKFDVDTRLVEGLVLDHGSRHPDMKRRAENCYILTCNVSLEYDKSFRVLYKVHQNIVSRTHLVIAYVWLMSSLSSEINAGFFYSNAEQREKMVAAERRQVCSDNDKNFLVINQKGIDPPSLDLLARAGLHSSELAKRRNMQRLVLACGGEAVNSVDDLTVDCLGWAGLVYEHVLGEEKYTFVENVKNPRSCKDIVIFIAGPNDHTIAQIKDAVRDGLRSVKNTIEDEAVVLGAGAFEVAARQHLINNIKKTVQGRAQIGVEAFADALLVVPKTLAENSGHDTLDAIISITGEHDRGNIVGLNLHTGTPVDPQMEGIFDNYSVKRQLINSGPVIASQLLLVDEVIRAGRNMRKPT
;
A
#
# COMPACT_ATOMS: atom_id res chain seq x y z
N MET A 1 58.38 72.32 -41.59
CA MET A 1 58.82 71.79 -42.91
C MET A 1 59.15 70.30 -42.80
N LYS A 2 58.42 69.41 -43.50
CA LYS A 2 58.96 68.34 -44.39
C LYS A 2 57.84 67.37 -44.84
N ARG A 3 57.31 67.70 -46.03
CA ARG A 3 56.80 66.87 -47.14
C ARG A 3 55.91 65.65 -46.86
N LYS A 4 54.62 65.81 -47.22
CA LYS A 4 53.74 64.76 -47.78
C LYS A 4 54.49 63.98 -48.88
N ARG A 5 54.54 62.65 -48.78
CA ARG A 5 54.79 61.74 -49.91
C ARG A 5 53.47 61.09 -50.30
N ALA A 6 52.94 61.49 -51.46
CA ALA A 6 51.87 60.76 -52.13
C ALA A 6 52.46 59.48 -52.73
N VAL A 7 51.94 58.32 -52.33
CA VAL A 7 52.12 57.07 -53.06
C VAL A 7 50.86 56.84 -53.87
N ARG A 8 50.97 56.97 -55.20
CA ARG A 8 49.96 56.49 -56.14
C ARG A 8 49.93 54.96 -56.07
N ASN A 9 49.01 54.39 -55.29
CA ASN A 9 48.65 52.98 -55.47
C ASN A 9 47.78 52.88 -56.74
N LYS A 10 48.31 52.24 -57.79
CA LYS A 10 47.49 51.72 -58.89
C LYS A 10 46.49 50.73 -58.28
N LYS A 11 45.18 51.01 -58.38
CA LYS A 11 44.16 49.98 -58.09
C LYS A 11 44.36 48.82 -59.08
N PRO A 12 44.44 47.55 -58.63
CA PRO A 12 44.42 46.41 -59.54
C PRO A 12 43.11 46.39 -60.33
N LYS A 13 43.13 45.91 -61.58
CA LYS A 13 41.92 45.72 -62.39
C LYS A 13 41.00 44.71 -61.67
N PRO A 14 39.67 44.93 -61.62
CA PRO A 14 38.74 43.94 -61.07
C PRO A 14 38.76 42.68 -61.94
N ILE A 15 38.89 41.50 -61.30
CA ILE A 15 38.76 40.20 -61.96
C ILE A 15 37.27 39.93 -62.17
N LEU A 16 36.84 39.76 -63.41
CA LEU A 16 35.46 39.41 -63.74
C LEU A 16 35.17 37.96 -63.34
N PHE A 17 33.92 37.66 -62.97
CA PHE A 17 33.52 36.33 -62.46
C PHE A 17 33.89 35.18 -63.41
N GLY A 18 33.73 35.37 -64.72
CA GLY A 18 34.07 34.34 -65.73
C GLY A 18 35.56 33.99 -65.75
N GLU A 19 36.44 34.99 -65.77
CA GLU A 19 37.89 34.81 -65.80
C GLU A 19 38.41 34.19 -64.49
N GLY A 20 37.83 34.56 -63.35
CA GLY A 20 38.18 34.00 -62.05
C GLY A 20 37.67 32.57 -61.84
N TRP A 21 36.47 32.26 -62.33
CA TRP A 21 35.89 30.92 -62.21
C TRP A 21 36.59 29.90 -63.11
N GLU A 22 37.07 30.28 -64.29
CA GLU A 22 37.80 29.38 -65.20
C GLU A 22 39.07 28.81 -64.54
N VAL A 23 39.79 29.63 -63.76
CA VAL A 23 40.97 29.19 -62.99
C VAL A 23 40.58 28.23 -61.85
N ILE A 24 39.43 28.45 -61.22
CA ILE A 24 38.92 27.61 -60.12
C ILE A 24 38.38 26.28 -60.68
N GLU A 25 37.71 26.31 -61.82
CA GLU A 25 37.16 25.16 -62.53
C GLU A 25 38.26 24.22 -63.03
N GLN A 26 39.39 24.76 -63.50
CA GLN A 26 40.58 23.96 -63.81
C GLN A 26 41.11 23.23 -62.56
N GLY A 27 41.14 23.90 -61.41
CA GLY A 27 41.50 23.29 -60.13
C GLY A 27 40.50 22.21 -59.69
N VAL A 28 39.20 22.48 -59.77
CA VAL A 28 38.13 21.51 -59.47
C VAL A 28 38.21 20.29 -60.39
N THR A 29 38.49 20.47 -61.68
CA THR A 29 38.59 19.38 -62.66
C THR A 29 39.79 18.49 -62.39
N LYS A 30 40.94 19.07 -62.05
CA LYS A 30 42.13 18.32 -61.61
C LYS A 30 41.83 17.53 -60.32
N MET A 31 41.11 18.12 -59.37
CA MET A 31 40.68 17.44 -58.14
C MET A 31 39.73 16.27 -58.41
N LYS A 32 38.75 16.43 -59.32
CA LYS A 32 37.85 15.32 -59.74
C LYS A 32 38.65 14.15 -60.31
N ARG A 33 39.62 14.41 -61.20
CA ARG A 33 40.47 13.37 -61.79
C ARG A 33 41.33 12.63 -60.76
N ILE A 34 41.86 13.34 -59.76
CA ILE A 34 42.61 12.74 -58.64
C ILE A 34 41.70 11.84 -57.79
N LEU A 35 40.49 12.30 -57.47
CA LEU A 35 39.51 11.52 -56.68
C LEU A 35 39.00 10.28 -57.43
N GLU A 36 38.96 10.33 -58.77
CA GLU A 36 38.61 9.21 -59.65
C GLU A 36 39.79 8.26 -59.92
N GLY A 37 40.98 8.54 -59.39
CA GLY A 37 42.18 7.68 -59.52
C GLY A 37 42.90 7.76 -60.87
N LEU A 38 42.64 8.80 -61.68
CA LEU A 38 43.33 9.03 -62.96
C LEU A 38 44.75 9.60 -62.72
N PRO A 39 45.75 9.28 -63.59
CA PRO A 39 47.14 9.68 -63.38
C PRO A 39 47.34 11.18 -63.63
N GLU A 40 47.11 11.99 -62.60
CA GLU A 40 47.34 13.43 -62.55
C GLU A 40 48.39 13.77 -61.46
N PRO A 41 49.33 14.69 -61.70
CA PRO A 41 50.29 15.09 -60.68
C PRO A 41 49.59 15.85 -59.53
N PRO A 42 50.02 15.64 -58.26
CA PRO A 42 49.47 16.37 -57.12
C PRO A 42 49.66 17.88 -57.28
N PHE A 43 48.80 18.67 -56.64
CA PHE A 43 48.87 20.14 -56.72
C PHE A 43 50.24 20.66 -56.27
N THR A 44 50.85 21.52 -57.09
CA THR A 44 52.06 22.22 -56.67
C THR A 44 51.70 23.40 -55.77
N SER A 45 52.63 23.83 -54.90
CA SER A 45 52.40 24.99 -54.02
C SER A 45 52.10 26.28 -54.79
N GLU A 46 52.61 26.41 -56.02
CA GLU A 46 52.36 27.55 -56.90
C GLU A 46 50.94 27.51 -57.49
N GLU A 47 50.45 26.34 -57.89
CA GLU A 47 49.05 26.13 -58.33
C GLU A 47 48.06 26.41 -57.20
N TYR A 48 48.33 25.89 -56.00
CA TYR A 48 47.49 26.12 -54.82
C TYR A 48 47.45 27.61 -54.46
N MET A 49 48.60 28.29 -54.48
CA MET A 49 48.64 29.73 -54.24
C MET A 49 47.97 30.53 -55.35
N LYS A 50 48.03 30.11 -56.60
CA LYS A 50 47.32 30.77 -57.69
C LYS A 50 45.81 30.68 -57.51
N ILE A 51 45.27 29.51 -57.17
CA ILE A 51 43.84 29.30 -56.90
C ILE A 51 43.41 30.09 -55.67
N TYR A 52 44.15 29.96 -54.55
CA TYR A 52 43.87 30.67 -53.30
C TYR A 52 43.89 32.19 -53.48
N THR A 53 44.92 32.72 -54.13
CA THR A 53 45.06 34.16 -54.39
C THR A 53 43.98 34.68 -55.34
N THR A 54 43.54 33.87 -56.30
CA THR A 54 42.42 34.22 -57.20
C THR A 54 41.11 34.31 -56.42
N ILE A 55 40.79 33.31 -55.59
CA ILE A 55 39.60 33.32 -54.73
C ILE A 55 39.65 34.51 -53.75
N HIS A 56 40.79 34.73 -53.10
CA HIS A 56 40.99 35.83 -52.15
C HIS A 56 40.80 37.21 -52.82
N ASN A 57 41.36 37.41 -54.02
CA ASN A 57 41.21 38.64 -54.78
C ASN A 57 39.81 38.84 -55.36
N MET A 58 39.02 37.77 -55.55
CA MET A 58 37.61 37.84 -55.94
C MET A 58 36.70 38.20 -54.75
N CYS A 59 37.02 37.74 -53.54
CA CYS A 59 36.22 38.01 -52.34
C CYS A 59 36.45 39.40 -51.71
N ILE A 60 37.50 40.14 -52.10
CA ILE A 60 37.88 41.45 -51.49
C ILE A 60 37.55 42.65 -52.41
N GLN A 61 36.90 42.43 -53.56
CA GLN A 61 36.54 43.51 -54.49
C GLN A 61 35.42 44.41 -53.91
N SER A 62 35.40 45.69 -54.33
CA SER A 62 34.39 46.67 -53.88
C SER A 62 32.96 46.26 -54.27
N SER A 63 31.97 46.61 -53.44
CA SER A 63 30.53 46.21 -53.48
C SER A 63 29.82 46.06 -54.85
N GLN A 64 30.24 46.75 -55.93
CA GLN A 64 29.69 46.51 -57.28
C GLN A 64 30.23 45.23 -57.96
N TYR A 65 31.19 44.52 -57.35
CA TYR A 65 31.86 43.32 -57.86
C TYR A 65 32.02 42.23 -56.77
N ASP A 66 31.16 42.22 -55.75
CA ASP A 66 31.15 41.14 -54.75
C ASP A 66 30.48 39.88 -55.33
N TYR A 67 31.28 38.85 -55.55
CA TYR A 67 30.83 37.58 -56.15
C TYR A 67 30.79 36.42 -55.14
N THR A 68 30.97 36.68 -53.85
CA THR A 68 31.15 35.66 -52.80
C THR A 68 29.95 34.69 -52.73
N GLU A 69 28.72 35.22 -52.80
CA GLU A 69 27.50 34.41 -52.79
C GLU A 69 27.34 33.56 -54.07
N LYS A 70 27.64 34.14 -55.25
CA LYS A 70 27.59 33.43 -56.53
C LYS A 70 28.64 32.31 -56.63
N MET A 71 29.83 32.51 -56.06
CA MET A 71 30.86 31.47 -55.99
C MET A 71 30.41 30.30 -55.10
N TYR A 72 29.81 30.60 -53.94
CA TYR A 72 29.30 29.57 -53.03
C TYR A 72 28.19 28.72 -53.68
N ILE A 73 27.26 29.35 -54.41
CA ILE A 73 26.20 28.65 -55.15
C ILE A 73 26.79 27.76 -56.25
N LYS A 74 27.72 28.27 -57.05
CA LYS A 74 28.36 27.49 -58.12
C LYS A 74 29.17 26.32 -57.60
N TYR A 75 29.88 26.49 -56.49
CA TYR A 75 30.63 25.41 -55.86
C TYR A 75 29.71 24.32 -55.29
N LYS A 76 28.55 24.71 -54.72
CA LYS A 76 27.50 23.78 -54.29
C LYS A 76 26.91 22.97 -55.46
N GLU A 77 26.73 23.60 -56.63
CA GLU A 77 26.29 22.91 -57.85
C GLU A 77 27.29 21.85 -58.30
N VAL A 78 28.59 22.17 -58.31
CA VAL A 78 29.68 21.24 -58.69
C VAL A 78 29.73 20.00 -57.79
N ILE A 79 29.60 20.17 -56.47
CA ILE A 79 29.58 19.06 -55.52
C ILE A 79 28.34 18.19 -55.75
N LYS A 80 27.17 18.83 -55.91
CA LYS A 80 25.92 18.12 -56.16
C LYS A 80 25.98 17.34 -57.48
N GLU A 81 26.56 17.93 -58.52
CA GLU A 81 26.78 17.28 -59.81
C GLU A 81 27.72 16.08 -59.67
N TYR A 82 28.86 16.20 -58.98
CA TYR A 82 29.78 15.09 -58.77
C TYR A 82 29.14 13.92 -58.01
N ILE A 83 28.39 14.22 -56.94
CA ILE A 83 27.66 13.19 -56.18
C ILE A 83 26.61 12.51 -57.07
N THR A 84 25.95 13.28 -57.94
CA THR A 84 24.87 12.75 -58.79
C THR A 84 25.37 11.95 -60.00
N SER A 85 26.47 12.41 -60.62
CA SER A 85 26.98 11.88 -61.89
C SER A 85 28.09 10.84 -61.73
N VAL A 86 28.82 10.85 -60.61
CA VAL A 86 29.97 9.95 -60.39
C VAL A 86 29.75 9.05 -59.19
N VAL A 87 29.40 9.62 -58.02
CA VAL A 87 29.26 8.85 -56.77
C VAL A 87 28.04 7.93 -56.81
N LEU A 88 26.87 8.43 -57.23
CA LEU A 88 25.64 7.64 -57.33
C LEU A 88 25.70 6.48 -58.35
N PRO A 89 26.28 6.64 -59.56
CA PRO A 89 26.48 5.53 -60.49
C PRO A 89 27.57 4.56 -60.03
N SER A 90 28.69 5.05 -59.44
CA SER A 90 29.74 4.18 -58.90
C SER A 90 29.25 3.34 -57.71
N LEU A 91 28.34 3.88 -56.89
CA LEU A 91 27.63 3.15 -55.82
C LEU A 91 26.61 2.12 -56.35
N LYS A 92 26.18 2.24 -57.62
CA LYS A 92 25.30 1.27 -58.28
C LYS A 92 26.09 0.16 -58.98
N ASP A 93 27.29 0.45 -59.50
CA ASP A 93 28.12 -0.50 -60.26
C ASP A 93 29.07 -1.33 -59.39
N LYS A 94 29.43 -0.88 -58.19
CA LYS A 94 30.32 -1.62 -57.28
C LYS A 94 29.57 -2.09 -56.05
N HIS A 95 29.06 -3.32 -56.13
CA HIS A 95 28.85 -4.13 -54.94
C HIS A 95 30.22 -4.53 -54.37
N ASP A 96 30.38 -4.30 -53.07
CA ASP A 96 31.48 -4.66 -52.16
C ASP A 96 32.79 -3.83 -52.18
N GLU A 97 33.17 -3.50 -50.94
CA GLU A 97 34.41 -2.91 -50.42
C GLU A 97 34.73 -1.44 -50.74
N PHE A 98 35.30 -0.76 -49.73
CA PHE A 98 35.84 0.62 -49.68
C PHE A 98 35.01 1.71 -49.00
N PHE A 99 34.87 1.60 -47.67
CA PHE A 99 34.73 2.78 -46.80
C PHE A 99 35.70 2.71 -45.60
N ARG A 100 36.99 2.51 -45.90
CA ARG A 100 38.08 2.92 -44.98
C ARG A 100 38.61 4.25 -45.49
N PHE A 101 38.89 5.17 -44.57
CA PHE A 101 39.50 6.51 -44.74
C PHE A 101 38.51 7.68 -44.93
N PHE A 102 38.09 8.32 -43.83
CA PHE A 102 38.72 9.57 -43.34
C PHE A 102 38.02 10.15 -42.10
N ILE A 103 38.79 10.63 -41.11
CA ILE A 103 38.32 11.37 -39.91
C ILE A 103 39.15 12.67 -39.72
N LYS A 104 38.47 13.75 -39.27
CA LYS A 104 38.90 15.00 -38.56
C LYS A 104 39.53 16.16 -39.36
N ARG A 105 39.31 17.46 -39.06
CA ARG A 105 38.51 18.22 -38.04
C ARG A 105 38.38 19.71 -38.46
N ASN A 106 37.20 20.30 -38.18
CA ASN A 106 36.69 21.71 -38.06
C ASN A 106 37.65 22.92 -38.20
N SER A 107 37.22 24.08 -38.72
CA SER A 107 36.06 24.91 -38.28
C SER A 107 35.57 26.00 -39.27
N LEU A 108 34.27 26.40 -39.13
CA LEU A 108 33.30 27.05 -40.08
C LEU A 108 32.47 25.98 -40.83
N PRO A 109 31.14 26.14 -41.14
CA PRO A 109 30.33 25.05 -41.68
C PRO A 109 30.99 24.58 -42.96
N SER A 110 31.67 23.44 -42.84
CA SER A 110 32.65 23.05 -43.82
C SER A 110 31.90 22.54 -45.03
N LEU A 111 32.63 22.43 -46.13
CA LEU A 111 32.17 21.66 -47.28
C LEU A 111 31.59 20.28 -46.90
N ASP A 112 32.04 19.73 -45.76
CA ASP A 112 31.57 18.47 -45.18
C ASP A 112 30.11 18.52 -44.75
N GLU A 113 29.59 19.61 -44.18
CA GLU A 113 28.16 19.71 -43.81
C GLU A 113 27.25 19.65 -45.05
N VAL A 114 27.69 20.26 -46.16
CA VAL A 114 26.99 20.18 -47.45
C VAL A 114 27.10 18.77 -48.05
N ALA A 115 28.27 18.12 -47.91
CA ALA A 115 28.49 16.74 -48.34
C ALA A 115 27.65 15.74 -47.53
N PHE A 116 27.57 15.84 -46.20
CA PHE A 116 26.73 15.01 -45.33
C PHE A 116 25.25 15.21 -45.61
N THR A 117 24.83 16.46 -45.83
CA THR A 117 23.45 16.77 -46.23
C THR A 117 23.11 16.11 -47.58
N SER A 118 24.02 16.19 -48.55
CA SER A 118 23.83 15.55 -49.86
C SER A 118 23.90 14.02 -49.80
N PHE A 119 24.81 13.44 -49.01
CA PHE A 119 24.90 11.99 -48.77
C PHE A 119 23.64 11.47 -48.08
N ARG A 120 23.15 12.19 -47.06
CA ARG A 120 21.91 11.86 -46.37
C ARG A 120 20.73 11.81 -47.35
N ASP A 121 20.59 12.84 -48.18
CA ASP A 121 19.44 13.00 -49.06
C ASP A 121 19.50 12.09 -50.30
N GLN A 122 20.69 11.78 -50.80
CA GLN A 122 20.86 10.99 -52.02
C GLN A 122 21.15 9.50 -51.78
N VAL A 123 21.86 9.14 -50.70
CA VAL A 123 22.32 7.77 -50.41
C VAL A 123 21.56 7.20 -49.21
N TYR A 124 21.73 7.78 -48.00
CA TYR A 124 21.17 7.22 -46.76
C TYR A 124 19.65 7.02 -46.81
N LYS A 125 18.88 8.02 -47.25
CA LYS A 125 17.41 7.90 -47.37
C LYS A 125 16.97 6.74 -48.27
N LYS A 126 17.78 6.35 -49.26
CA LYS A 126 17.49 5.24 -50.18
C LYS A 126 18.00 3.89 -49.68
N THR A 127 19.06 3.87 -48.87
CA THR A 127 19.74 2.63 -48.45
C THR A 127 19.48 2.23 -47.00
N LYS A 128 18.98 3.13 -46.14
CA LYS A 128 18.85 2.91 -44.69
C LYS A 128 18.10 1.63 -44.31
N GLY A 129 17.03 1.28 -45.02
CA GLY A 129 16.26 0.06 -44.75
C GLY A 129 17.10 -1.21 -44.95
N LYS A 130 17.79 -1.32 -46.10
CA LYS A 130 18.63 -2.47 -46.41
C LYS A 130 19.81 -2.62 -45.45
N VAL A 131 20.42 -1.50 -45.07
CA VAL A 131 21.55 -1.48 -44.12
C VAL A 131 21.09 -1.87 -42.71
N LYS A 132 19.92 -1.37 -42.28
CA LYS A 132 19.28 -1.75 -41.02
C LYS A 132 19.04 -3.26 -40.95
N ASP A 133 18.40 -3.82 -41.98
CA ASP A 133 18.05 -5.24 -42.01
C ASP A 133 19.30 -6.14 -42.01
N ALA A 134 20.35 -5.75 -42.74
CA ALA A 134 21.63 -6.47 -42.73
C ALA A 134 22.33 -6.40 -41.37
N ALA A 135 22.32 -5.23 -40.71
CA ALA A 135 22.92 -5.07 -39.39
C ALA A 135 22.20 -5.91 -38.32
N ILE A 136 20.85 -5.95 -38.35
CA ILE A 136 20.06 -6.80 -37.45
C ILE A 136 20.34 -8.29 -37.73
N SER A 137 20.44 -8.69 -39.00
CA SER A 137 20.77 -10.07 -39.37
C SER A 137 22.14 -10.52 -38.83
N LEU A 138 23.15 -9.64 -38.85
CA LEU A 138 24.47 -9.95 -38.27
C LEU A 138 24.40 -10.12 -36.75
N ILE A 139 23.60 -9.29 -36.06
CA ILE A 139 23.39 -9.41 -34.61
C ILE A 139 22.72 -10.75 -34.27
N ASP A 140 21.75 -11.18 -35.07
CA ASP A 140 21.05 -12.46 -34.88
C ASP A 140 21.94 -13.68 -35.17
N GLN A 141 22.85 -13.58 -36.15
CA GLN A 141 23.88 -14.59 -36.39
C GLN A 141 24.82 -14.73 -35.18
N GLU A 142 25.26 -13.61 -34.61
CA GLU A 142 26.08 -13.62 -33.39
C GLU A 142 25.30 -14.15 -32.16
N ARG A 143 23.98 -13.95 -32.10
CA ARG A 143 23.09 -14.57 -31.09
C ARG A 143 23.01 -16.08 -31.22
N CYS A 144 23.13 -16.61 -32.44
CA CYS A 144 23.22 -18.03 -32.72
C CYS A 144 24.64 -18.60 -32.48
N GLY A 145 25.63 -17.75 -32.21
CA GLY A 145 27.02 -18.14 -31.93
C GLY A 145 27.94 -18.12 -33.15
N GLU A 146 27.51 -17.52 -34.27
CA GLU A 146 28.35 -17.34 -35.45
C GLU A 146 29.36 -16.18 -35.26
N GLN A 147 30.50 -16.27 -35.93
CA GLN A 147 31.52 -15.22 -35.90
C GLN A 147 31.19 -14.13 -36.92
N ILE A 148 31.07 -12.88 -36.44
CA ILE A 148 30.83 -11.70 -37.26
C ILE A 148 32.00 -10.73 -37.18
N ASP A 149 32.16 -9.89 -38.21
CA ASP A 149 33.07 -8.75 -38.14
C ASP A 149 32.45 -7.63 -37.30
N ARG A 150 32.75 -7.64 -36.00
CA ARG A 150 32.31 -6.63 -35.03
C ARG A 150 32.80 -5.22 -35.38
N GLY A 151 33.96 -5.10 -36.04
CA GLY A 151 34.51 -3.81 -36.45
C GLY A 151 33.72 -3.20 -37.60
N LEU A 152 33.36 -4.02 -38.59
CA LEU A 152 32.47 -3.61 -39.68
C LEU A 152 31.09 -3.21 -39.16
N LEU A 153 30.48 -4.03 -38.29
CA LEU A 153 29.17 -3.74 -37.72
C LEU A 153 29.17 -2.44 -36.91
N LYS A 154 30.20 -2.21 -36.10
CA LYS A 154 30.38 -0.95 -35.35
C LYS A 154 30.41 0.26 -36.28
N ASN A 155 31.23 0.21 -37.34
CA ASN A 155 31.33 1.31 -38.30
C ASN A 155 30.00 1.58 -39.02
N VAL A 156 29.26 0.53 -39.39
CA VAL A 156 27.94 0.65 -40.01
C VAL A 156 26.93 1.30 -39.07
N ILE A 157 26.98 0.95 -37.77
CA ILE A 157 26.10 1.51 -36.75
C ILE A 157 26.45 2.97 -36.44
N GLU A 158 27.74 3.33 -36.44
CA GLU A 158 28.21 4.70 -36.25
C GLU A 158 27.66 5.66 -37.33
N ILE A 159 27.43 5.19 -38.57
CA ILE A 159 26.80 6.00 -39.64
C ILE A 159 25.41 6.52 -39.22
N PHE A 160 24.62 5.72 -38.51
CA PHE A 160 23.29 6.15 -38.01
C PHE A 160 23.39 7.24 -36.93
N VAL A 161 24.52 7.33 -36.23
CA VAL A 161 24.81 8.35 -35.22
C VAL A 161 25.36 9.61 -35.88
N GLU A 162 26.30 9.47 -36.83
CA GLU A 162 26.99 10.58 -37.48
C GLU A 162 26.10 11.39 -38.43
N ILE A 163 25.15 10.74 -39.12
CA ILE A 163 24.19 11.42 -40.02
C ILE A 163 23.30 12.42 -39.28
N GLY A 164 23.11 12.23 -37.98
CA GLY A 164 22.40 13.17 -37.12
C GLY A 164 23.19 14.42 -36.77
N MET A 165 24.44 14.59 -37.24
CA MET A 165 25.33 15.69 -36.86
C MET A 165 25.43 15.83 -35.33
N GLY A 166 25.52 14.69 -34.63
CA GLY A 166 25.52 14.62 -33.16
C GLY A 166 24.13 14.46 -32.51
N LYS A 167 23.03 14.57 -33.27
CA LYS A 167 21.67 14.26 -32.78
C LYS A 167 21.35 12.78 -32.92
N MET A 168 20.96 12.13 -31.83
CA MET A 168 20.72 10.67 -31.77
C MET A 168 19.43 10.20 -32.48
N ASN A 169 18.62 11.11 -33.04
CA ASN A 169 17.28 10.80 -33.54
C ASN A 169 17.26 9.74 -34.66
N TYR A 170 18.26 9.76 -35.55
CA TYR A 170 18.35 8.79 -36.64
C TYR A 170 18.76 7.39 -36.14
N TYR A 171 19.70 7.31 -35.19
CA TYR A 171 20.01 6.04 -34.53
C TYR A 171 18.80 5.45 -33.81
N LYS A 172 18.05 6.28 -33.06
CA LYS A 172 16.87 5.83 -32.32
C LYS A 172 15.75 5.34 -33.25
N ASN A 173 15.36 6.17 -34.22
CA ASN A 173 14.17 5.93 -35.03
C ASN A 173 14.43 4.99 -36.23
N ASP A 174 15.61 5.09 -36.87
CA ASP A 174 15.90 4.31 -38.08
C ASP A 174 16.58 2.95 -37.77
N PHE A 175 17.09 2.73 -36.55
CA PHE A 175 17.77 1.47 -36.17
C PHE A 175 17.34 0.90 -34.80
N GLU A 176 17.46 1.66 -33.71
CA GLU A 176 17.27 1.15 -32.33
C GLU A 176 15.86 0.58 -32.11
N GLU A 177 14.82 1.26 -32.59
CA GLU A 177 13.42 0.85 -32.42
C GLU A 177 13.12 -0.53 -33.06
N GLU A 178 13.55 -0.74 -34.30
CA GLU A 178 13.37 -2.03 -34.98
C GLU A 178 14.23 -3.13 -34.36
N MET A 179 15.48 -2.80 -34.00
CA MET A 179 16.39 -3.75 -33.36
C MET A 179 15.82 -4.25 -32.02
N LEU A 180 15.24 -3.38 -31.20
CA LEU A 180 14.58 -3.77 -29.94
C LEU A 180 13.37 -4.67 -30.18
N LYS A 181 12.57 -4.38 -31.21
CA LYS A 181 11.41 -5.19 -31.60
C LYS A 181 11.81 -6.60 -32.05
N GLU A 182 12.83 -6.71 -32.91
CA GLU A 182 13.35 -8.01 -33.35
C GLU A 182 14.03 -8.78 -32.20
N THR A 183 14.74 -8.07 -31.31
CA THR A 183 15.33 -8.66 -30.09
C THR A 183 14.26 -9.27 -29.19
N ALA A 184 13.14 -8.56 -28.97
CA ALA A 184 12.01 -9.09 -28.22
C ALA A 184 11.40 -10.34 -28.89
N ALA A 185 11.23 -10.31 -30.21
CA ALA A 185 10.71 -11.46 -30.98
C ALA A 185 11.66 -12.67 -30.95
N TYR A 186 12.98 -12.45 -30.99
CA TYR A 186 14.00 -13.50 -30.87
C TYR A 186 13.93 -14.18 -29.49
N TYR A 187 13.98 -13.40 -28.41
CA TYR A 187 13.97 -13.96 -27.06
C TYR A 187 12.63 -14.57 -26.68
N SER A 188 11.52 -14.05 -27.19
CA SER A 188 10.20 -14.67 -27.01
C SER A 188 10.14 -16.10 -27.59
N ARG A 189 10.68 -16.30 -28.80
CA ARG A 189 10.78 -17.63 -29.44
C ARG A 189 11.72 -18.56 -28.68
N LYS A 190 12.91 -18.09 -28.29
CA LYS A 190 13.89 -18.88 -27.53
C LYS A 190 13.36 -19.30 -26.16
N ALA A 191 12.77 -18.38 -25.42
CA ALA A 191 12.21 -18.64 -24.10
C ALA A 191 11.07 -19.67 -24.16
N SER A 192 10.21 -19.60 -25.19
CA SER A 192 9.13 -20.57 -25.42
C SER A 192 9.64 -21.98 -25.74
N ASN A 193 10.82 -22.11 -26.34
CA ASN A 193 11.44 -23.41 -26.59
C ASN A 193 12.12 -23.97 -25.32
N TRP A 194 12.94 -23.16 -24.65
CA TRP A 194 13.69 -23.60 -23.47
C TRP A 194 12.78 -24.05 -22.32
N ILE A 195 11.64 -23.42 -22.10
CA ILE A 195 10.72 -23.80 -21.02
C ILE A 195 10.06 -25.18 -21.22
N LEU A 196 9.92 -25.63 -22.48
CA LEU A 196 9.34 -26.93 -22.80
C LEU A 196 10.35 -28.06 -22.64
N VAL A 197 11.64 -27.75 -22.82
CA VAL A 197 12.72 -28.74 -22.91
C VAL A 197 13.53 -28.82 -21.63
N GLU A 198 13.60 -27.75 -20.83
CA GLU A 198 14.58 -27.60 -19.74
C GLU A 198 13.93 -27.36 -18.38
N SER A 199 14.69 -27.63 -17.31
CA SER A 199 14.24 -27.38 -15.94
C SER A 199 14.27 -25.88 -15.61
N PHE A 200 13.41 -25.44 -14.69
CA PHE A 200 13.32 -24.02 -14.32
C PHE A 200 14.68 -23.41 -13.85
N PRO A 201 15.49 -24.08 -13.01
CA PRO A 201 16.82 -23.58 -12.65
C PRO A 201 17.75 -23.42 -13.87
N ASP A 202 17.77 -24.39 -14.78
CA ASP A 202 18.62 -24.35 -15.98
C ASP A 202 18.18 -23.24 -16.94
N TYR A 203 16.87 -23.04 -17.07
CA TYR A 203 16.28 -21.94 -17.81
C TYR A 203 16.73 -20.57 -17.26
N MET A 204 16.70 -20.38 -15.93
CA MET A 204 17.12 -19.13 -15.29
C MET A 204 18.61 -18.82 -15.51
N LEU A 205 19.47 -19.84 -15.45
CA LEU A 205 20.91 -19.68 -15.76
C LEU A 205 21.13 -19.22 -17.21
N LYS A 206 20.34 -19.73 -18.17
CA LYS A 206 20.43 -19.28 -19.57
C LYS A 206 19.91 -17.87 -19.79
N VAL A 207 18.87 -17.46 -19.07
CA VAL A 207 18.38 -16.07 -19.10
C VAL A 207 19.48 -15.12 -18.60
N GLU A 208 20.15 -15.48 -17.49
CA GLU A 208 21.28 -14.71 -16.96
C GLU A 208 22.44 -14.64 -17.96
N GLU A 209 22.79 -15.75 -18.60
CA GLU A 209 23.83 -15.77 -19.63
C GLU A 209 23.47 -14.89 -20.83
N CYS A 210 22.21 -14.89 -21.25
CA CYS A 210 21.72 -14.03 -22.34
C CYS A 210 21.84 -12.55 -22.00
N LEU A 211 21.45 -12.15 -20.78
CA LEU A 211 21.60 -10.77 -20.30
C LEU A 211 23.08 -10.35 -20.29
N ARG A 212 23.97 -11.25 -19.86
CA ARG A 212 25.42 -11.00 -19.89
C ARG A 212 25.95 -10.82 -21.31
N ARG A 213 25.55 -11.68 -22.25
CA ARG A 213 25.97 -11.60 -23.66
C ARG A 213 25.44 -10.34 -24.35
N GLU A 214 24.22 -9.92 -24.05
CA GLU A 214 23.66 -8.69 -24.59
C GLU A 214 24.36 -7.43 -24.05
N LYS A 215 24.71 -7.39 -22.77
CA LYS A 215 25.58 -6.33 -22.22
C LYS A 215 26.93 -6.28 -22.93
N ASP A 216 27.54 -7.43 -23.18
CA ASP A 216 28.81 -7.53 -23.90
C ASP A 216 28.69 -6.95 -25.32
N ARG A 217 27.59 -7.23 -26.05
CA ARG A 217 27.34 -6.66 -27.40
C ARG A 217 27.25 -5.14 -27.39
N VAL A 218 26.63 -4.55 -26.36
CA VAL A 218 26.55 -3.10 -26.26
C VAL A 218 27.93 -2.46 -26.13
N VAL A 219 28.81 -3.06 -25.32
CA VAL A 219 30.19 -2.57 -25.16
C VAL A 219 30.98 -2.61 -26.48
N HIS A 220 30.69 -3.57 -27.36
CA HIS A 220 31.48 -3.79 -28.58
C HIS A 220 31.04 -2.91 -29.76
N TYR A 221 29.74 -2.82 -30.07
CA TYR A 221 29.28 -2.17 -31.32
C TYR A 221 27.95 -1.40 -31.23
N LEU A 222 27.20 -1.45 -30.12
CA LEU A 222 25.99 -0.63 -29.96
C LEU A 222 26.29 0.66 -29.18
N HIS A 223 25.37 1.61 -29.22
CA HIS A 223 25.46 2.81 -28.40
C HIS A 223 25.04 2.51 -26.96
N VAL A 224 25.71 3.11 -25.98
CA VAL A 224 25.45 2.89 -24.53
C VAL A 224 24.02 3.17 -24.10
N THR A 225 23.31 4.07 -24.82
CA THR A 225 21.89 4.38 -24.54
C THR A 225 20.95 3.20 -24.78
N SER A 226 21.37 2.21 -25.57
CA SER A 226 20.58 1.03 -25.91
C SER A 226 20.64 -0.03 -24.81
N GLU A 227 21.64 -0.01 -23.93
CA GLU A 227 21.82 -0.99 -22.85
C GLU A 227 20.59 -1.12 -21.93
N PRO A 228 20.09 -0.05 -21.27
CA PRO A 228 18.98 -0.19 -20.32
C PRO A 228 17.71 -0.72 -20.99
N LYS A 229 17.41 -0.27 -22.21
CA LYS A 229 16.23 -0.68 -22.96
C LYS A 229 16.33 -2.14 -23.39
N LEU A 230 17.51 -2.56 -23.84
CA LEU A 230 17.71 -3.91 -24.31
C LEU A 230 17.66 -4.92 -23.14
N ILE A 231 18.24 -4.57 -21.99
CA ILE A 231 18.09 -5.36 -20.75
C ILE A 231 16.62 -5.46 -20.34
N GLU A 232 15.88 -4.35 -20.37
CA GLU A 232 14.46 -4.33 -20.04
C GLU A 232 13.66 -5.29 -20.95
N HIS A 233 13.81 -5.17 -22.27
CA HIS A 233 13.11 -6.05 -23.21
C HIS A 233 13.45 -7.54 -23.00
N VAL A 234 14.71 -7.89 -22.81
CA VAL A 234 15.13 -9.29 -22.56
C VAL A 234 14.58 -9.79 -21.22
N THR A 235 14.62 -8.96 -20.18
CA THR A 235 14.12 -9.31 -18.84
C THR A 235 12.60 -9.48 -18.85
N VAL A 236 11.86 -8.61 -19.54
CA VAL A 236 10.41 -8.72 -19.70
C VAL A 236 10.04 -10.02 -20.40
N GLN A 237 10.72 -10.39 -21.50
CA GLN A 237 10.43 -11.65 -22.19
C GLN A 237 10.80 -12.88 -21.35
N GLY A 238 11.91 -12.84 -20.62
CA GLY A 238 12.32 -13.92 -19.71
C GLY A 238 11.37 -14.11 -18.52
N THR A 239 10.78 -13.03 -17.99
CA THR A 239 9.90 -13.08 -16.81
C THR A 239 8.41 -13.28 -17.13
N THR A 240 7.96 -12.88 -18.32
CA THR A 240 6.54 -13.02 -18.73
C THR A 240 6.10 -14.49 -18.78
N LEU A 241 7.02 -15.41 -19.06
CA LEU A 241 6.74 -16.85 -19.10
C LEU A 241 6.85 -17.52 -17.71
N VAL A 242 7.66 -16.97 -16.80
CA VAL A 242 7.70 -17.38 -15.37
C VAL A 242 6.34 -17.14 -14.71
N LYS A 243 5.70 -16.00 -15.01
CA LYS A 243 4.34 -15.71 -14.54
C LYS A 243 3.31 -16.75 -15.00
N LYS A 244 3.40 -17.21 -16.25
CA LYS A 244 2.53 -18.29 -16.76
C LYS A 244 2.78 -19.62 -16.06
N ALA A 245 4.02 -19.92 -15.67
CA ALA A 245 4.33 -21.12 -14.88
C ALA A 245 3.82 -21.02 -13.44
N ASP A 246 3.87 -19.82 -12.85
CA ASP A 246 3.31 -19.50 -11.52
C ASP A 246 1.76 -19.62 -11.52
N ASP A 247 1.10 -19.18 -12.58
CA ASP A 247 -0.35 -19.34 -12.78
C ASP A 247 -0.75 -20.83 -12.89
N VAL A 248 0.09 -21.67 -13.50
CA VAL A 248 -0.12 -23.13 -13.58
C VAL A 248 0.16 -23.83 -12.25
N ALA A 249 1.17 -23.38 -11.50
CA ALA A 249 1.44 -23.88 -10.15
C ALA A 249 0.32 -23.52 -9.16
N SER A 250 -0.21 -22.30 -9.26
CA SER A 250 -1.33 -21.82 -8.44
C SER A 250 -2.65 -22.55 -8.71
N ASN A 251 -2.80 -23.15 -9.90
CA ASN A 251 -3.98 -23.91 -10.30
C ASN A 251 -3.93 -25.42 -9.99
N LYS A 252 -2.85 -25.93 -9.40
CA LYS A 252 -2.87 -27.29 -8.84
C LYS A 252 -3.64 -27.26 -7.53
N GLU A 253 -4.90 -27.70 -7.57
CA GLU A 253 -5.66 -28.02 -6.37
C GLU A 253 -4.83 -28.91 -5.46
N ALA A 254 -4.49 -28.41 -4.27
CA ALA A 254 -3.83 -29.19 -3.24
C ALA A 254 -4.74 -30.37 -2.88
N GLU A 255 -4.33 -31.59 -3.23
CA GLU A 255 -4.97 -32.82 -2.78
C GLU A 255 -5.09 -32.78 -1.25
N LYS A 256 -6.33 -32.61 -0.77
CA LYS A 256 -6.64 -32.69 0.65
C LYS A 256 -6.43 -34.13 1.13
N ARG A 257 -5.21 -34.44 1.59
CA ARG A 257 -5.00 -35.55 2.52
C ARG A 257 -5.61 -35.17 3.86
N VAL A 258 -6.88 -35.53 4.03
CA VAL A 258 -7.51 -35.54 5.35
C VAL A 258 -6.90 -36.71 6.11
N VAL A 259 -5.82 -36.44 6.84
CA VAL A 259 -5.41 -37.34 7.92
C VAL A 259 -6.46 -37.14 9.01
N VAL A 260 -7.16 -38.19 9.39
CA VAL A 260 -8.08 -38.21 10.55
C VAL A 260 -7.44 -39.08 11.61
N GLY A 261 -7.28 -38.50 12.80
CA GLY A 261 -7.30 -39.26 14.06
C GLY A 261 -5.97 -39.85 14.49
N LEU A 262 -5.04 -38.99 14.94
CA LEU A 262 -4.02 -39.24 15.99
C LEU A 262 -3.16 -37.97 16.28
N GLN A 263 -3.75 -36.77 16.17
CA GLN A 263 -3.06 -35.65 15.50
C GLN A 263 -2.52 -34.49 16.34
N GLU A 264 -2.88 -34.32 17.62
CA GLU A 264 -2.62 -33.04 18.32
C GLU A 264 -1.13 -32.74 18.61
N GLN A 265 -0.36 -33.73 19.08
CA GLN A 265 1.09 -33.54 19.34
C GLN A 265 1.92 -33.54 18.06
N THR A 266 1.51 -34.33 17.07
CA THR A 266 2.17 -34.40 15.76
C THR A 266 2.00 -33.10 15.00
N PHE A 267 0.80 -32.49 15.07
CA PHE A 267 0.52 -31.20 14.46
C PHE A 267 1.49 -30.10 14.92
N VAL A 268 1.65 -29.89 16.24
CA VAL A 268 2.56 -28.84 16.76
C VAL A 268 4.00 -29.09 16.31
N ARG A 269 4.45 -30.34 16.30
CA ARG A 269 5.80 -30.69 15.83
C ARG A 269 5.99 -30.38 14.35
N GLU A 270 5.06 -30.78 13.49
CA GLU A 270 5.10 -30.49 12.04
C GLU A 270 5.08 -28.98 11.76
N VAL A 271 4.36 -28.21 12.57
CA VAL A 271 4.34 -26.74 12.47
C VAL A 271 5.70 -26.15 12.84
N ILE A 272 6.36 -26.65 13.88
CA ILE A 272 7.72 -26.23 14.25
C ILE A 272 8.70 -26.56 13.11
N GLU A 273 8.63 -27.77 12.57
CA GLU A 273 9.48 -28.20 11.44
C GLU A 273 9.27 -27.33 10.18
N LEU A 274 8.03 -26.93 9.91
CA LEU A 274 7.71 -26.03 8.81
C LEU A 274 8.28 -24.62 9.03
N HIS A 275 8.22 -24.11 10.25
CA HIS A 275 8.82 -22.81 10.61
C HIS A 275 10.35 -22.85 10.45
N ASP A 276 11.00 -23.90 10.98
CA ASP A 276 12.43 -24.12 10.88
C ASP A 276 12.93 -24.29 9.44
N LYS A 277 12.09 -24.82 8.53
CA LYS A 277 12.43 -24.95 7.11
C LYS A 277 12.36 -23.62 6.37
N ASN A 278 11.37 -22.79 6.69
CA ASN A 278 11.09 -21.56 5.95
C ASN A 278 11.94 -20.36 6.43
N MET A 279 12.34 -20.34 7.71
CA MET A 279 13.13 -19.21 8.24
C MET A 279 14.52 -19.08 7.59
N PRO A 280 15.32 -20.17 7.42
CA PRO A 280 16.59 -20.10 6.69
C PRO A 280 16.42 -19.73 5.22
N LEU A 281 15.32 -20.11 4.57
CA LEU A 281 15.02 -19.70 3.20
C LEU A 281 14.93 -18.16 3.09
N VAL A 282 14.26 -17.52 4.05
CA VAL A 282 14.16 -16.06 4.10
C VAL A 282 15.50 -15.41 4.45
N ASN A 283 16.23 -15.98 5.40
CA ASN A 283 17.48 -15.40 5.85
C ASN A 283 18.61 -15.55 4.81
N ASP A 284 18.75 -16.75 4.24
CA ASP A 284 19.88 -17.12 3.39
C ASP A 284 19.56 -16.87 1.91
N CYS A 285 18.44 -17.39 1.39
CA CYS A 285 18.10 -17.26 -0.03
C CYS A 285 17.57 -15.87 -0.38
N PHE A 286 16.78 -15.26 0.53
CA PHE A 286 16.22 -13.93 0.33
C PHE A 286 16.97 -12.82 1.09
N GLN A 287 18.15 -13.11 1.65
CA GLN A 287 19.04 -12.11 2.29
C GLN A 287 18.35 -11.24 3.36
N ASN A 288 17.49 -11.83 4.19
CA ASN A 288 16.69 -11.12 5.20
C ASN A 288 15.80 -10.00 4.64
N HIS A 289 15.33 -10.14 3.40
CA HIS A 289 14.50 -9.11 2.78
C HIS A 289 13.17 -8.95 3.52
N THR A 290 12.83 -7.71 3.88
CA THR A 290 11.71 -7.36 4.77
C THR A 290 10.36 -7.83 4.26
N LEU A 291 10.12 -7.77 2.93
CA LEU A 291 8.88 -8.27 2.32
C LEU A 291 8.64 -9.76 2.54
N PHE A 292 9.70 -10.59 2.48
CA PHE A 292 9.57 -12.04 2.68
C PHE A 292 9.41 -12.38 4.16
N HIS A 293 10.05 -11.64 5.06
CA HIS A 293 9.75 -11.73 6.50
C HIS A 293 8.30 -11.38 6.80
N LYS A 294 7.77 -10.31 6.18
CA LYS A 294 6.38 -9.90 6.32
C LYS A 294 5.42 -10.97 5.76
N GLY A 295 5.67 -11.47 4.55
CA GLY A 295 4.84 -12.51 3.94
C GLY A 295 4.85 -13.82 4.74
N LEU A 296 6.01 -14.25 5.24
CA LEU A 296 6.12 -15.42 6.12
C LEU A 296 5.33 -15.22 7.41
N LYS A 297 5.49 -14.06 8.05
CA LYS A 297 4.76 -13.72 9.28
C LYS A 297 3.25 -13.72 9.05
N GLU A 298 2.76 -13.06 8.00
CA GLU A 298 1.34 -13.01 7.66
C GLU A 298 0.78 -14.41 7.36
N ALA A 299 1.51 -15.26 6.64
CA ALA A 299 1.10 -16.62 6.36
C ALA A 299 0.96 -17.46 7.65
N PHE A 300 1.93 -17.38 8.57
CA PHE A 300 1.87 -18.07 9.85
C PHE A 300 0.76 -17.52 10.76
N GLU A 301 0.54 -16.20 10.78
CA GLU A 301 -0.59 -15.60 11.50
C GLU A 301 -1.95 -16.07 10.95
N ILE A 302 -2.12 -16.16 9.63
CA ILE A 302 -3.37 -16.64 9.02
C ILE A 302 -3.59 -18.14 9.31
N PHE A 303 -2.54 -18.95 9.21
CA PHE A 303 -2.62 -20.39 9.38
C PHE A 303 -2.84 -20.80 10.85
N LEU A 304 -2.06 -20.26 11.78
CA LEU A 304 -2.08 -20.67 13.19
C LEU A 304 -3.34 -20.21 13.94
N ASN A 305 -4.03 -19.17 13.45
CA ASN A 305 -5.24 -18.68 14.08
C ASN A 305 -6.53 -19.35 13.56
N LYS A 306 -6.42 -20.42 12.76
CA LYS A 306 -7.56 -21.27 12.38
C LYS A 306 -7.79 -22.36 13.44
N THR A 307 -9.06 -22.72 13.68
CA THR A 307 -9.41 -23.81 14.59
C THR A 307 -9.11 -25.16 13.96
N VAL A 308 -8.39 -26.03 14.66
CA VAL A 308 -8.03 -27.38 14.20
C VAL A 308 -8.76 -28.40 15.08
N ALA A 309 -9.60 -29.24 14.46
CA ALA A 309 -10.37 -30.28 15.16
C ALA A 309 -11.20 -29.79 16.37
N GLY A 310 -11.67 -28.54 16.34
CA GLY A 310 -12.44 -27.93 17.45
C GLY A 310 -11.59 -27.40 18.61
N SER A 311 -10.27 -27.44 18.50
CA SER A 311 -9.31 -26.84 19.45
C SER A 311 -8.60 -25.65 18.81
N SER A 312 -8.25 -24.66 19.63
CA SER A 312 -7.43 -23.54 19.18
C SER A 312 -5.95 -23.95 19.20
N THR A 313 -5.14 -23.35 18.34
CA THR A 313 -3.69 -23.59 18.35
C THR A 313 -3.06 -23.20 19.68
N ALA A 314 -3.61 -22.19 20.37
CA ALA A 314 -3.23 -21.84 21.74
C ALA A 314 -3.39 -23.03 22.71
N GLU A 315 -4.53 -23.73 22.67
CA GLU A 315 -4.78 -24.91 23.49
C GLU A 315 -3.82 -26.06 23.13
N LEU A 316 -3.60 -26.29 21.83
CA LEU A 316 -2.69 -27.33 21.34
C LEU A 316 -1.25 -27.09 21.80
N LEU A 317 -0.75 -25.86 21.72
CA LEU A 317 0.57 -25.49 22.22
C LEU A 317 0.68 -25.68 23.74
N VAL A 318 -0.33 -25.29 24.51
CA VAL A 318 -0.33 -25.53 25.96
C VAL A 318 -0.28 -27.02 26.28
N ASN A 319 -1.09 -27.83 25.60
CA ASN A 319 -1.11 -29.28 25.80
C ASN A 319 0.24 -29.92 25.40
N TYR A 320 0.88 -29.42 24.34
CA TYR A 320 2.21 -29.85 23.92
C TYR A 320 3.26 -29.56 25.02
N CYS A 321 3.36 -28.31 25.49
CA CYS A 321 4.28 -27.94 26.58
C CYS A 321 3.99 -28.70 27.88
N ASP A 322 2.71 -28.87 28.23
CA ASP A 322 2.27 -29.60 29.43
C ASP A 322 2.66 -31.08 29.40
N ASN A 323 2.69 -31.71 28.24
CA ASN A 323 3.13 -33.11 28.09
C ASN A 323 4.64 -33.27 28.22
N ILE A 324 5.43 -32.27 27.78
CA ILE A 324 6.90 -32.30 27.90
C ILE A 324 7.33 -32.07 29.35
N LEU A 325 6.67 -31.14 30.06
CA LEU A 325 7.06 -30.74 31.43
C LEU A 325 6.59 -31.69 32.54
N LYS A 326 5.78 -32.70 32.22
CA LYS A 326 5.27 -33.69 33.19
C LYS A 326 6.23 -34.85 33.42
N LYS A 327 6.23 -35.42 34.63
CA LYS A 327 6.90 -36.67 34.99
C LYS A 327 6.50 -37.80 33.99
N GLY A 328 7.49 -38.41 33.34
CA GLY A 328 7.34 -39.43 32.29
C GLY A 328 7.31 -38.91 30.84
N GLY A 329 7.09 -37.60 30.63
CA GLY A 329 7.20 -36.96 29.31
C GLY A 329 8.60 -36.43 29.04
N SER A 330 9.24 -35.86 30.07
CA SER A 330 10.60 -35.33 30.03
C SER A 330 11.67 -36.40 29.82
N GLU A 331 11.42 -37.64 30.26
CA GLU A 331 12.37 -38.77 30.18
C GLU A 331 12.73 -39.16 28.73
N LYS A 332 11.96 -38.68 27.74
CA LYS A 332 12.18 -38.97 26.32
C LYS A 332 13.21 -38.05 25.66
N TYR A 333 13.59 -36.95 26.32
CA TYR A 333 14.40 -35.88 25.73
C TYR A 333 15.55 -35.51 26.67
N SER A 334 16.66 -35.02 26.12
CA SER A 334 17.70 -34.38 26.92
C SER A 334 17.27 -32.99 27.39
N ASP A 335 17.86 -32.49 28.47
CA ASP A 335 17.57 -31.14 28.98
C ASP A 335 17.79 -30.06 27.90
N GLU A 336 18.87 -30.19 27.12
CA GLU A 336 19.16 -29.31 25.96
C GLU A 336 18.04 -29.34 24.91
N ALA A 337 17.51 -30.52 24.59
CA ALA A 337 16.44 -30.67 23.61
C ALA A 337 15.12 -30.10 24.13
N ILE A 338 14.83 -30.27 25.43
CA ILE A 338 13.64 -29.68 26.07
C ILE A 338 13.72 -28.15 25.94
N GLU A 339 14.86 -27.56 26.26
CA GLU A 339 15.06 -26.11 26.22
C GLU A 339 14.83 -25.53 24.81
N GLN A 340 15.37 -26.19 23.78
CA GLN A 340 15.16 -25.82 22.38
C GLN A 340 13.70 -25.97 21.94
N ILE A 341 13.02 -27.05 22.35
CA ILE A 341 11.61 -27.27 22.02
C ILE A 341 10.74 -26.18 22.66
N LEU A 342 11.02 -25.82 23.91
CA LEU A 342 10.30 -24.76 24.62
C LEU A 342 10.52 -23.40 23.97
N GLU A 343 11.75 -23.08 23.55
CA GLU A 343 12.04 -21.84 22.81
C GLU A 343 11.26 -21.77 21.50
N LYS A 344 11.26 -22.84 20.70
CA LYS A 344 10.50 -22.90 19.44
C LYS A 344 8.99 -22.77 19.66
N ALA A 345 8.45 -23.41 20.70
CA ALA A 345 7.03 -23.28 21.05
C ALA A 345 6.65 -21.85 21.45
N VAL A 346 7.53 -21.16 22.19
CA VAL A 346 7.32 -19.74 22.56
C VAL A 346 7.47 -18.82 21.35
N ASN A 347 8.37 -19.10 20.41
CA ASN A 347 8.48 -18.34 19.16
C ASN A 347 7.20 -18.44 18.32
N LEU A 348 6.57 -19.63 18.27
CA LEU A 348 5.28 -19.83 17.60
C LEU A 348 4.13 -19.05 18.25
N LEU A 349 4.17 -18.85 19.57
CA LEU A 349 3.19 -18.03 20.29
C LEU A 349 3.18 -16.57 19.79
N GLY A 350 4.29 -16.10 19.19
CA GLY A 350 4.39 -14.79 18.56
C GLY A 350 3.34 -14.55 17.47
N TYR A 351 2.94 -15.59 16.74
CA TYR A 351 2.00 -15.52 15.62
C TYR A 351 0.53 -15.75 15.99
N ILE A 352 0.24 -16.06 17.26
CA ILE A 352 -1.12 -16.35 17.74
C ILE A 352 -1.79 -15.08 18.27
N TYR A 353 -3.06 -14.87 17.93
CA TYR A 353 -3.86 -13.74 18.40
C TYR A 353 -4.42 -13.96 19.81
N ASP A 354 -4.97 -15.15 20.10
CA ASP A 354 -5.60 -15.48 21.39
C ASP A 354 -4.56 -15.85 22.47
N LYS A 355 -3.61 -14.94 22.74
CA LYS A 355 -2.55 -15.14 23.74
C LYS A 355 -3.09 -15.20 25.18
N ASP A 356 -4.19 -14.51 25.45
CA ASP A 356 -4.92 -14.57 26.71
C ASP A 356 -5.51 -15.97 26.98
N LEU A 357 -6.06 -16.60 25.93
CA LEU A 357 -6.54 -17.97 26.00
C LEU A 357 -5.39 -18.94 26.31
N PHE A 358 -4.23 -18.75 25.68
CA PHE A 358 -3.01 -19.52 26.01
C PHE A 358 -2.66 -19.39 27.49
N VAL A 359 -2.60 -18.17 28.05
CA VAL A 359 -2.23 -17.95 29.46
C VAL A 359 -3.19 -18.64 30.39
N GLU A 360 -4.51 -18.54 30.16
CA GLU A 360 -5.49 -19.13 31.06
C GLU A 360 -5.46 -20.67 31.04
N PHE A 361 -5.31 -21.27 29.86
CA PHE A 361 -5.06 -22.71 29.77
C PHE A 361 -3.74 -23.11 30.44
N TYR A 362 -2.66 -22.36 30.18
CA TYR A 362 -1.34 -22.64 30.75
C TYR A 362 -1.34 -22.51 32.26
N ARG A 363 -1.95 -21.46 32.81
CA ARG A 363 -2.13 -21.18 34.25
C ARG A 363 -2.79 -22.36 34.95
N LYS A 364 -3.84 -22.91 34.35
CA LYS A 364 -4.54 -24.07 34.89
C LYS A 364 -3.69 -25.35 34.84
N LYS A 365 -2.96 -25.57 33.74
CA LYS A 365 -2.05 -26.73 33.62
C LYS A 365 -0.90 -26.64 34.63
N LEU A 366 -0.26 -25.48 34.74
CA LEU A 366 0.79 -25.20 35.71
C LEU A 366 0.29 -25.41 37.14
N ALA A 367 -0.91 -24.88 37.49
CA ALA A 367 -1.50 -25.09 38.81
C ALA A 367 -1.63 -26.57 39.17
N ARG A 368 -2.07 -27.41 38.21
CA ARG A 368 -2.18 -28.86 38.42
C ARG A 368 -0.81 -29.53 38.53
N ARG A 369 0.21 -29.05 37.83
CA ARG A 369 1.56 -29.63 37.93
C ARG A 369 2.21 -29.31 39.27
N LEU A 370 2.08 -28.06 39.74
CA LEU A 370 2.60 -27.60 41.04
C LEU A 370 1.89 -28.28 42.23
N LEU A 371 0.55 -28.30 42.26
CA LEU A 371 -0.21 -28.82 43.41
C LEU A 371 -0.17 -30.34 43.56
N PHE A 372 -0.07 -31.08 42.44
CA PHE A 372 -0.10 -32.54 42.46
C PHE A 372 1.28 -33.18 42.26
N ASP A 373 2.36 -32.40 42.38
CA ASP A 373 3.76 -32.81 42.21
C ASP A 373 3.99 -33.63 40.94
N LYS A 374 3.51 -33.08 39.81
CA LYS A 374 3.64 -33.72 38.48
C LYS A 374 4.71 -33.08 37.60
N SER A 375 5.33 -31.98 38.03
CA SER A 375 6.44 -31.34 37.31
C SER A 375 7.67 -32.23 37.33
N ALA A 376 8.34 -32.38 36.19
CA ALA A 376 9.56 -33.17 36.10
C ALA A 376 10.79 -32.46 36.69
N ASN A 377 10.95 -31.17 36.39
CA ASN A 377 12.08 -30.34 36.81
C ASN A 377 11.61 -28.90 37.09
N GLU A 378 11.95 -28.35 38.26
CA GLU A 378 11.59 -26.97 38.65
C GLU A 378 12.32 -25.92 37.80
N ASP A 379 13.52 -26.21 37.31
CA ASP A 379 14.31 -25.28 36.51
C ASP A 379 13.69 -25.09 35.13
N HIS A 380 13.17 -26.16 34.51
CA HIS A 380 12.44 -26.07 33.25
C HIS A 380 11.13 -25.26 33.39
N GLU A 381 10.43 -25.37 34.53
CA GLU A 381 9.25 -24.56 34.82
C GLU A 381 9.61 -23.06 34.97
N ARG A 382 10.77 -22.73 35.55
CA ARG A 382 11.26 -21.34 35.61
C ARG A 382 11.74 -20.85 34.24
N SER A 383 12.39 -21.71 33.45
CA SER A 383 12.90 -21.37 32.13
C SER A 383 11.78 -20.98 31.17
N ILE A 384 10.71 -21.76 31.08
CA ILE A 384 9.58 -21.44 30.19
C ILE A 384 8.91 -20.13 30.59
N LEU A 385 8.77 -19.83 31.89
CA LEU A 385 8.23 -18.55 32.36
C LEU A 385 9.13 -17.39 31.96
N THR A 386 10.46 -17.58 32.02
CA THR A 386 11.43 -16.57 31.59
C THR A 386 11.33 -16.30 30.09
N LYS A 387 11.20 -17.35 29.26
CA LYS A 387 11.02 -17.23 27.81
C LYS A 387 9.70 -16.54 27.44
N LEU A 388 8.60 -16.91 28.11
CA LEU A 388 7.31 -16.24 27.93
C LEU A 388 7.38 -14.75 28.33
N LYS A 389 8.13 -14.41 29.39
CA LYS A 389 8.34 -13.03 29.83
C LYS A 389 9.12 -12.20 28.81
N GLN A 390 10.16 -12.79 28.21
CA GLN A 390 10.99 -12.11 27.21
C GLN A 390 10.19 -11.74 25.95
N GLN A 391 9.31 -12.65 25.49
CA GLN A 391 8.53 -12.44 24.27
C GLN A 391 7.24 -11.64 24.48
N ASN A 392 6.56 -11.81 25.61
CA ASN A 392 5.22 -11.26 25.86
C ASN A 392 5.15 -10.19 26.96
N GLY A 393 6.26 -9.93 27.66
CA GLY A 393 6.38 -8.94 28.73
C GLY A 393 5.96 -9.45 30.12
N ALA A 394 6.31 -8.68 31.16
CA ALA A 394 6.12 -9.09 32.56
C ALA A 394 4.66 -9.20 33.02
N HIS A 395 3.75 -8.41 32.44
CA HIS A 395 2.32 -8.50 32.77
C HIS A 395 1.71 -9.84 32.39
N PHE A 396 2.23 -10.47 31.32
CA PHE A 396 1.76 -11.76 30.82
C PHE A 396 2.06 -12.91 31.79
N THR A 397 3.23 -12.87 32.45
CA THR A 397 3.71 -13.94 33.33
C THR A 397 3.50 -13.68 34.82
N SER A 398 3.14 -12.45 35.23
CA SER A 398 3.05 -12.04 36.64
C SER A 398 2.26 -12.99 37.53
N LYS A 399 1.06 -13.44 37.09
CA LYS A 399 0.25 -14.41 37.84
C LYS A 399 0.93 -15.78 37.95
N LEU A 400 1.59 -16.24 36.88
CA LEU A 400 2.28 -17.53 36.83
C LEU A 400 3.53 -17.53 37.72
N GLU A 401 4.30 -16.45 37.70
CA GLU A 401 5.47 -16.24 38.57
C GLU A 401 5.02 -16.23 40.04
N GLY A 402 3.93 -15.53 40.36
CA GLY A 402 3.35 -15.52 41.71
C GLY A 402 2.96 -16.90 42.22
N MET A 403 2.48 -17.81 41.35
CA MET A 403 2.18 -19.20 41.73
C MET A 403 3.44 -19.98 42.13
N VAL A 404 4.56 -19.76 41.43
CA VAL A 404 5.84 -20.41 41.79
C VAL A 404 6.37 -19.85 43.10
N THR A 405 6.27 -18.53 43.32
CA THR A 405 6.64 -17.90 44.60
C THR A 405 5.80 -18.41 45.77
N ASP A 406 4.49 -18.55 45.60
CA ASP A 406 3.59 -19.12 46.62
C ASP A 406 4.03 -20.55 47.03
N MET A 407 4.59 -21.32 46.11
CA MET A 407 5.05 -22.68 46.41
C MET A 407 6.34 -22.70 47.23
N ILE A 408 7.21 -21.72 47.05
CA ILE A 408 8.40 -21.54 47.90
C ILE A 408 7.96 -21.12 49.30
N LEU A 409 7.08 -20.12 49.41
CA LEU A 409 6.55 -19.62 50.69
C LEU A 409 5.76 -20.70 51.45
N THR A 410 5.08 -21.58 50.74
CA THR A 410 4.38 -22.74 51.33
C THR A 410 5.36 -23.67 52.03
N ARG A 411 6.52 -23.97 51.44
CA ARG A 411 7.53 -24.85 52.05
C ARG A 411 8.09 -24.26 53.34
N GLU A 412 8.35 -22.95 53.35
CA GLU A 412 8.80 -22.22 54.53
C GLU A 412 7.73 -22.22 55.63
N THR A 413 6.48 -21.87 55.28
CA THR A 413 5.35 -21.87 56.21
C THR A 413 5.08 -23.26 56.81
N GLN A 414 5.25 -24.31 56.01
CA GLN A 414 5.07 -25.68 56.47
C GLN A 414 6.18 -26.12 57.44
N ALA A 415 7.43 -25.67 57.24
CA ALA A 415 8.51 -25.90 58.19
C ALA A 415 8.22 -25.21 59.53
N ASP A 416 7.81 -23.93 59.47
CA ASP A 416 7.42 -23.16 60.65
C ASP A 416 6.23 -23.80 61.41
N PHE A 417 5.26 -24.35 60.68
CA PHE A 417 4.11 -25.03 61.30
C PHE A 417 4.53 -26.32 62.01
N LYS A 418 5.45 -27.10 61.41
CA LYS A 418 5.99 -28.31 62.05
C LYS A 418 6.75 -27.97 63.32
N GLU A 419 7.53 -26.89 63.31
CA GLU A 419 8.22 -26.38 64.50
C GLU A 419 7.21 -25.93 65.58
N TYR A 420 6.17 -25.19 65.19
CA TYR A 420 5.10 -24.78 66.11
C TYR A 420 4.38 -25.96 66.80
N LEU A 421 4.12 -27.05 66.06
CA LEU A 421 3.51 -28.27 66.61
C LEU A 421 4.44 -29.02 67.57
N GLN A 422 5.77 -28.91 67.40
CA GLN A 422 6.73 -29.47 68.35
C GLN A 422 6.74 -28.68 69.66
N TYR A 423 6.60 -27.36 69.59
CA TYR A 423 6.52 -26.49 70.78
C TYR A 423 5.15 -26.56 71.49
N ASN A 424 4.08 -26.96 70.81
CA ASN A 424 2.72 -27.05 71.36
C ASN A 424 2.13 -28.47 71.21
N PRO A 425 2.56 -29.45 72.03
CA PRO A 425 2.11 -30.84 71.92
C PRO A 425 0.60 -31.02 72.12
N HIS A 426 -0.05 -30.15 72.90
CA HIS A 426 -1.49 -30.20 73.18
C HIS A 426 -2.37 -29.90 71.95
N THR A 427 -1.84 -29.16 70.98
CA THR A 427 -2.54 -28.78 69.74
C THR A 427 -2.27 -29.79 68.61
N ASN A 428 -1.41 -30.79 68.83
CA ASN A 428 -1.05 -31.76 67.82
C ASN A 428 -2.19 -32.81 67.61
N PRO A 429 -2.82 -32.87 66.42
CA PRO A 429 -3.93 -33.77 66.15
C PRO A 429 -3.51 -35.24 65.96
N GLY A 430 -2.20 -35.56 65.97
CA GLY A 430 -1.69 -36.92 65.76
C GLY A 430 -1.77 -37.42 64.31
N ILE A 431 -2.16 -36.55 63.37
CA ILE A 431 -2.24 -36.80 61.92
C ILE A 431 -1.29 -35.82 61.24
N ASP A 432 -0.48 -36.32 60.29
CA ASP A 432 0.43 -35.46 59.50
C ASP A 432 -0.38 -34.57 58.56
N LEU A 433 -0.28 -33.25 58.76
CA LEU A 433 -0.97 -32.23 57.97
C LEU A 433 0.03 -31.39 57.21
N SER A 434 -0.08 -31.41 55.88
CA SER A 434 0.63 -30.50 54.98
C SER A 434 -0.35 -29.50 54.37
N VAL A 435 -0.14 -28.21 54.62
CA VAL A 435 -1.01 -27.13 54.14
C VAL A 435 -0.29 -26.32 53.07
N THR A 436 -0.95 -26.13 51.95
CA THR A 436 -0.48 -25.28 50.85
C THR A 436 -1.27 -23.99 50.82
N VAL A 437 -0.59 -22.86 51.02
CA VAL A 437 -1.23 -21.53 51.10
C VAL A 437 -1.07 -20.82 49.76
N LEU A 438 -2.21 -20.45 49.16
CA LEU A 438 -2.27 -19.89 47.81
C LEU A 438 -2.80 -18.46 47.83
N THR A 439 -2.14 -17.57 47.09
CA THR A 439 -2.58 -16.17 46.97
C THR A 439 -3.78 -16.08 46.02
N THR A 440 -4.90 -15.55 46.51
CA THR A 440 -6.11 -15.35 45.69
C THR A 440 -5.82 -14.33 44.58
N GLY A 441 -6.12 -14.70 43.33
CA GLY A 441 -5.90 -13.85 42.15
C GLY A 441 -4.76 -14.29 41.24
N PHE A 442 -3.73 -14.97 41.78
CA PHE A 442 -2.69 -15.61 40.97
C PHE A 442 -3.18 -16.96 40.43
N TRP A 443 -3.74 -17.78 41.30
CA TRP A 443 -4.24 -19.11 40.98
C TRP A 443 -5.58 -19.09 40.25
N PRO A 444 -5.93 -20.16 39.50
CA PRO A 444 -7.28 -20.35 38.98
C PRO A 444 -8.34 -20.27 40.08
N SER A 445 -9.55 -19.81 39.74
CA SER A 445 -10.65 -19.77 40.69
C SER A 445 -11.20 -21.17 40.96
N TYR A 446 -11.15 -21.58 42.22
CA TYR A 446 -11.73 -22.83 42.69
C TYR A 446 -13.04 -22.57 43.44
N ARG A 447 -14.01 -23.49 43.33
CA ARG A 447 -15.26 -23.41 44.09
C ARG A 447 -14.97 -23.79 45.55
N SER A 448 -15.39 -22.95 46.50
CA SER A 448 -15.50 -23.32 47.91
C SER A 448 -16.90 -23.85 48.15
N SER A 449 -17.01 -25.06 48.70
CA SER A 449 -18.28 -25.67 49.09
C SER A 449 -18.34 -25.73 50.61
N ASP A 450 -19.53 -25.47 51.19
CA ASP A 450 -19.81 -25.68 52.61
C ASP A 450 -19.88 -27.18 52.87
N PHE A 451 -18.71 -27.78 53.06
CA PHE A 451 -18.52 -29.22 53.16
C PHE A 451 -18.37 -29.64 54.62
N HIS A 452 -19.16 -30.63 55.06
CA HIS A 452 -19.02 -31.17 56.41
C HIS A 452 -17.84 -32.14 56.47
N LEU A 453 -16.77 -31.72 57.15
CA LEU A 453 -15.59 -32.56 57.32
C LEU A 453 -15.77 -33.55 58.47
N PRO A 454 -15.21 -34.76 58.34
CA PRO A 454 -15.02 -35.66 59.47
C PRO A 454 -14.29 -34.97 60.63
N PHE A 455 -14.59 -35.42 61.85
CA PHE A 455 -14.12 -34.80 63.08
C PHE A 455 -12.60 -34.75 63.18
N GLU A 456 -11.91 -35.79 62.72
CA GLU A 456 -10.45 -35.90 62.70
C GLU A 456 -9.82 -34.80 61.83
N MET A 457 -10.38 -34.57 60.64
CA MET A 457 -9.91 -33.52 59.73
C MET A 457 -10.18 -32.11 60.26
N THR A 458 -11.30 -31.94 60.98
CA THR A 458 -11.67 -30.66 61.59
C THR A 458 -10.64 -30.23 62.64
N LYS A 459 -10.13 -31.16 63.46
CA LYS A 459 -9.05 -30.89 64.43
C LYS A 459 -7.76 -30.41 63.75
N CYS A 460 -7.37 -31.06 62.65
CA CYS A 460 -6.20 -30.66 61.87
C CYS A 460 -6.33 -29.22 61.34
N ILE A 461 -7.50 -28.87 60.81
CA ILE A 461 -7.79 -27.52 60.30
C ILE A 461 -7.76 -26.49 61.42
N GLN A 462 -8.30 -26.80 62.60
CA GLN A 462 -8.29 -25.92 63.76
C GLN A 462 -6.86 -25.60 64.22
N ALA A 463 -6.00 -26.61 64.34
CA ALA A 463 -4.59 -26.43 64.70
C ALA A 463 -3.86 -25.45 63.76
N PHE A 464 -4.11 -25.54 62.46
CA PHE A 464 -3.52 -24.59 61.50
C PHE A 464 -4.16 -23.19 61.56
N LYS A 465 -5.47 -23.10 61.83
CA LYS A 465 -6.17 -21.81 62.01
C LYS A 465 -5.70 -21.05 63.26
N GLU A 466 -5.24 -21.73 64.30
CA GLU A 466 -4.61 -21.11 65.46
C GLU A 466 -3.19 -20.63 65.16
N PHE A 467 -2.42 -21.41 64.39
CA PHE A 467 -1.06 -21.07 64.00
C PHE A 467 -1.00 -19.87 63.04
N TYR A 468 -1.75 -19.89 61.92
CA TYR A 468 -1.51 -18.97 60.81
C TYR A 468 -1.67 -17.46 61.15
N PRO A 469 -2.63 -17.04 61.99
CA PRO A 469 -2.75 -15.65 62.44
C PRO A 469 -1.53 -15.13 63.22
N THR A 470 -0.79 -16.01 63.91
CA THR A 470 0.44 -15.62 64.63
C THR A 470 1.55 -15.14 63.69
N LYS A 471 1.53 -15.58 62.43
CA LYS A 471 2.44 -15.16 61.36
C LYS A 471 1.91 -13.97 60.55
N THR A 472 0.60 -13.89 60.32
CA THR A 472 -0.01 -12.87 59.45
C THR A 472 -1.27 -12.26 60.07
N ASN A 473 -1.14 -11.04 60.61
CA ASN A 473 -2.16 -10.43 61.46
C ASN A 473 -3.37 -9.82 60.70
N SER A 474 -3.41 -9.93 59.36
CA SER A 474 -4.41 -9.22 58.52
C SER A 474 -4.97 -10.03 57.34
N ARG A 475 -4.80 -11.36 57.32
CA ARG A 475 -5.24 -12.22 56.19
C ARG A 475 -6.34 -13.18 56.61
N LYS A 476 -7.34 -13.37 55.73
CA LYS A 476 -8.42 -14.36 55.90
C LYS A 476 -8.15 -15.59 55.03
N LEU A 477 -8.18 -16.77 55.64
CA LEU A 477 -8.02 -18.05 54.94
C LEU A 477 -9.38 -18.59 54.46
N THR A 478 -9.41 -19.13 53.25
CA THR A 478 -10.54 -19.89 52.70
C THR A 478 -10.03 -21.27 52.29
N TRP A 479 -10.65 -22.33 52.81
CA TRP A 479 -10.22 -23.71 52.55
C TRP A 479 -10.86 -24.25 51.27
N ILE A 480 -10.05 -24.88 50.43
CA ILE A 480 -10.48 -25.48 49.15
C ILE A 480 -10.27 -27.00 49.21
N TYR A 481 -11.31 -27.72 49.61
CA TYR A 481 -11.25 -29.18 49.82
C TYR A 481 -11.11 -29.98 48.51
N SER A 482 -11.57 -29.43 47.38
CA SER A 482 -11.53 -30.10 46.09
C SER A 482 -10.12 -30.39 45.55
N LEU A 483 -9.09 -29.71 46.08
CA LEU A 483 -7.69 -29.87 45.67
C LEU A 483 -6.89 -30.74 46.64
N GLY A 484 -7.44 -31.06 47.81
CA GLY A 484 -6.74 -31.80 48.85
C GLY A 484 -6.57 -33.28 48.51
N THR A 485 -5.48 -33.86 49.03
CA THR A 485 -5.17 -35.28 48.92
C THR A 485 -4.93 -35.86 50.30
N CYS A 486 -5.43 -37.07 50.54
CA CYS A 486 -5.35 -37.77 51.81
C CYS A 486 -4.84 -39.19 51.58
N ASN A 487 -4.02 -39.68 52.51
CA ASN A 487 -3.57 -41.06 52.56
C ASN A 487 -4.37 -41.78 53.64
N ILE A 488 -5.17 -42.77 53.25
CA ILE A 488 -6.00 -43.56 54.16
C ILE A 488 -5.48 -44.99 54.18
N THR A 489 -5.30 -45.54 55.37
CA THR A 489 -4.98 -46.96 55.54
C THR A 489 -6.27 -47.76 55.65
N ALA A 490 -6.65 -48.45 54.58
CA ALA A 490 -7.83 -49.30 54.54
C ALA A 490 -7.47 -50.74 54.92
N LYS A 491 -8.17 -51.30 55.92
CA LYS A 491 -8.01 -52.69 56.36
C LYS A 491 -9.06 -53.56 55.66
N PHE A 492 -8.63 -54.36 54.69
CA PHE A 492 -9.47 -55.39 54.06
C PHE A 492 -9.19 -56.76 54.69
N GLU A 493 -10.08 -57.74 54.50
CA GLU A 493 -9.96 -59.08 55.10
C GLU A 493 -8.63 -59.77 54.74
N LEU A 494 -8.18 -59.59 53.49
CA LEU A 494 -7.01 -60.27 52.94
C LEU A 494 -5.72 -59.45 53.03
N GLN A 495 -5.82 -58.11 53.03
CA GLN A 495 -4.64 -57.24 53.08
C GLN A 495 -4.97 -55.81 53.52
N THR A 496 -4.02 -55.17 54.18
CA THR A 496 -4.06 -53.73 54.43
C THR A 496 -3.48 -52.98 53.24
N ILE A 497 -4.20 -51.98 52.72
CA ILE A 497 -3.79 -51.18 51.56
C ILE A 497 -3.83 -49.70 51.93
N GLU A 498 -2.78 -48.96 51.55
CA GLU A 498 -2.75 -47.50 51.64
C GLU A 498 -3.40 -46.90 50.38
N LEU A 499 -4.48 -46.14 50.56
CA LEU A 499 -5.24 -45.47 49.52
C LEU A 499 -4.86 -43.99 49.48
N ILE A 500 -4.38 -43.52 48.33
CA ILE A 500 -4.18 -42.09 48.06
C ILE A 500 -5.42 -41.58 47.33
N VAL A 501 -6.21 -40.78 48.04
CA VAL A 501 -7.53 -40.30 47.61
C VAL A 501 -7.63 -38.78 47.73
N THR A 502 -8.65 -38.18 47.11
CA THR A 502 -8.99 -36.78 47.34
C THR A 502 -9.68 -36.58 48.68
N THR A 503 -9.72 -35.35 49.21
CA THR A 503 -10.40 -35.05 50.48
C THR A 503 -11.87 -35.45 50.48
N TYR A 504 -12.59 -35.28 49.35
CA TYR A 504 -13.97 -35.71 49.24
C TYR A 504 -14.12 -37.25 49.22
N GLN A 505 -13.26 -37.96 48.49
CA GLN A 505 -13.25 -39.43 48.52
C GLN A 505 -12.90 -39.96 49.91
N ALA A 506 -11.98 -39.30 50.61
CA ALA A 506 -11.61 -39.63 51.98
C ALA A 506 -12.80 -39.53 52.94
N ALA A 507 -13.53 -38.42 52.89
CA ALA A 507 -14.69 -38.22 53.73
C ALA A 507 -15.79 -39.25 53.47
N VAL A 508 -16.07 -39.57 52.20
CA VAL A 508 -17.04 -40.63 51.85
C VAL A 508 -16.62 -41.97 52.45
N LEU A 509 -15.34 -42.35 52.32
CA LEU A 509 -14.84 -43.62 52.86
C LEU A 509 -14.87 -43.67 54.40
N LEU A 510 -14.67 -42.53 55.08
CA LEU A 510 -14.70 -42.47 56.54
C LEU A 510 -16.10 -42.68 57.11
N LEU A 511 -17.17 -42.34 56.36
CA LEU A 511 -18.55 -42.63 56.78
C LEU A 511 -18.81 -44.14 56.95
N PHE A 512 -18.11 -44.97 56.18
CA PHE A 512 -18.26 -46.43 56.25
C PHE A 512 -17.58 -47.06 57.48
N ASN A 513 -16.90 -46.27 58.33
CA ASN A 513 -16.43 -46.77 59.62
C ASN A 513 -17.58 -46.91 60.64
N ASP A 514 -18.62 -46.08 60.52
CA ASP A 514 -19.78 -46.08 61.42
C ASP A 514 -20.98 -46.85 60.85
N SER A 515 -20.99 -47.14 59.55
CA SER A 515 -22.10 -47.81 58.86
C SER A 515 -21.63 -48.65 57.67
N ASP A 516 -22.01 -49.93 57.62
CA ASP A 516 -21.60 -50.84 56.54
C ASP A 516 -22.30 -50.59 55.20
N ARG A 517 -23.47 -49.93 55.22
CA ARG A 517 -24.32 -49.64 54.06
C ARG A 517 -24.88 -48.23 54.15
N LEU A 518 -24.83 -47.48 53.04
CA LEU A 518 -25.33 -46.11 52.93
C LEU A 518 -25.99 -45.89 51.56
N SER A 519 -27.12 -45.17 51.53
CA SER A 519 -27.78 -44.72 50.30
C SER A 519 -27.17 -43.44 49.74
N TYR A 520 -27.41 -43.17 48.45
CA TYR A 520 -26.99 -41.93 47.79
C TYR A 520 -27.45 -40.67 48.56
N SER A 521 -28.73 -40.63 48.97
CA SER A 521 -29.31 -39.50 49.71
C SER A 521 -28.69 -39.28 51.09
N GLU A 522 -28.33 -40.36 51.79
CA GLU A 522 -27.68 -40.27 53.11
C GLU A 522 -26.27 -39.70 52.98
N ILE A 523 -25.49 -40.17 51.99
CA ILE A 523 -24.14 -39.64 51.72
C ILE A 523 -24.20 -38.15 51.35
N MET A 524 -25.17 -37.76 50.52
CA MET A 524 -25.37 -36.37 50.11
C MET A 524 -25.73 -35.48 51.31
N SER A 525 -26.66 -35.92 52.17
CA SER A 525 -27.11 -35.16 53.33
C SER A 525 -26.03 -35.04 54.41
N GLN A 526 -25.26 -36.09 54.67
CA GLN A 526 -24.23 -36.07 55.71
C GLN A 526 -23.05 -35.17 55.32
N LEU A 527 -22.62 -35.21 54.04
CA LEU A 527 -21.45 -34.46 53.57
C LEU A 527 -21.77 -33.06 53.02
N ASN A 528 -23.04 -32.76 52.73
CA ASN A 528 -23.50 -31.53 52.08
C ASN A 528 -22.79 -31.26 50.75
N LEU A 529 -22.72 -32.28 49.88
CA LEU A 529 -22.10 -32.19 48.55
C LEU A 529 -23.13 -31.95 47.44
N ALA A 530 -22.71 -31.30 46.36
CA ALA A 530 -23.51 -31.14 45.16
C ALA A 530 -23.63 -32.46 44.38
N ASP A 531 -24.76 -32.65 43.70
CA ASP A 531 -25.09 -33.89 42.97
C ASP A 531 -23.98 -34.32 41.99
N ASP A 532 -23.49 -33.38 41.16
CA ASP A 532 -22.40 -33.61 40.20
C ASP A 532 -21.12 -34.14 40.86
N ASP A 533 -20.79 -33.64 42.05
CA ASP A 533 -19.59 -34.04 42.78
C ASP A 533 -19.77 -35.44 43.38
N VAL A 534 -20.93 -35.74 43.97
CA VAL A 534 -21.24 -37.06 44.56
C VAL A 534 -21.21 -38.16 43.50
N VAL A 535 -21.87 -37.94 42.36
CA VAL A 535 -21.86 -38.88 41.22
C VAL A 535 -20.43 -39.19 40.80
N ARG A 536 -19.59 -38.17 40.61
CA ARG A 536 -18.21 -38.32 40.17
C ARG A 536 -17.34 -39.08 41.19
N LEU A 537 -17.56 -38.83 42.48
CA LEU A 537 -16.84 -39.50 43.57
C LEU A 537 -17.22 -40.97 43.65
N LEU A 538 -18.53 -41.29 43.64
CA LEU A 538 -19.03 -42.65 43.75
C LEU A 538 -18.69 -43.48 42.51
N GLN A 539 -18.74 -42.88 41.31
CA GLN A 539 -18.30 -43.55 40.08
C GLN A 539 -16.82 -43.97 40.17
N SER A 540 -15.97 -43.14 40.79
CA SER A 540 -14.55 -43.44 41.01
C SER A 540 -14.31 -44.61 41.98
N LEU A 541 -15.11 -44.70 43.05
CA LEU A 541 -14.97 -45.70 44.11
C LEU A 541 -15.68 -47.05 43.83
N CYS A 542 -16.70 -47.04 42.95
CA CYS A 542 -17.57 -48.21 42.71
C CYS A 542 -17.46 -48.79 41.29
N CYS A 543 -17.45 -47.93 40.26
CA CYS A 543 -17.69 -48.33 38.87
C CYS A 543 -16.41 -48.46 38.04
N LEU A 544 -15.34 -47.74 38.40
CA LEU A 544 -14.07 -47.76 37.69
C LEU A 544 -13.18 -48.95 38.10
N LYS A 545 -11.88 -48.86 37.77
CA LYS A 545 -10.85 -49.90 37.96
C LYS A 545 -10.73 -50.41 39.42
N TYR A 546 -11.02 -49.58 40.41
CA TYR A 546 -10.83 -49.88 41.83
C TYR A 546 -12.17 -49.92 42.55
N LYS A 547 -12.80 -51.10 42.63
CA LYS A 547 -14.12 -51.33 43.25
C LYS A 547 -14.02 -51.50 44.77
N ILE A 548 -13.81 -50.38 45.46
CA ILE A 548 -13.66 -50.35 46.92
C ILE A 548 -15.02 -50.37 47.62
N LEU A 549 -16.04 -49.85 46.95
CA LEU A 549 -17.43 -49.95 47.35
C LEU A 549 -18.19 -50.82 46.35
N ASN A 550 -19.10 -51.64 46.86
CA ASN A 550 -20.07 -52.40 46.08
C ASN A 550 -21.35 -51.57 45.91
N LYS A 551 -21.92 -51.61 44.71
CA LYS A 551 -23.13 -50.87 44.34
C LYS A 551 -24.30 -51.83 44.07
N GLU A 552 -25.46 -51.52 44.61
CA GLU A 552 -26.73 -52.21 44.33
C GLU A 552 -27.73 -51.19 43.75
N PRO A 553 -28.21 -51.35 42.49
CA PRO A 553 -27.83 -52.34 41.47
C PRO A 553 -26.46 -52.07 40.80
N ASN A 554 -25.77 -53.15 40.44
CA ASN A 554 -24.40 -53.13 39.87
C ASN A 554 -24.38 -52.69 38.39
N ILE A 555 -24.68 -51.41 38.16
CA ILE A 555 -24.67 -50.74 36.85
C ILE A 555 -23.57 -49.67 36.86
N ASN A 556 -22.93 -49.43 35.71
CA ASN A 556 -21.81 -48.48 35.58
C ASN A 556 -22.19 -46.98 35.68
N SER A 557 -23.47 -46.66 35.89
CA SER A 557 -23.99 -45.32 36.14
C SER A 557 -24.50 -45.19 37.58
N ILE A 558 -24.38 -43.99 38.16
CA ILE A 558 -24.89 -43.65 39.50
C ILE A 558 -26.25 -42.96 39.34
N SER A 559 -27.19 -43.31 40.20
CA SER A 559 -28.57 -42.81 40.31
C SER A 559 -28.89 -42.52 41.78
N SER A 560 -29.92 -41.71 42.02
CA SER A 560 -30.35 -41.27 43.35
C SER A 560 -30.86 -42.39 44.26
N ASP A 561 -31.27 -43.52 43.69
CA ASP A 561 -31.86 -44.65 44.43
C ASP A 561 -30.82 -45.74 44.76
N ASP A 562 -29.55 -45.53 44.40
CA ASP A 562 -28.49 -46.53 44.57
C ASP A 562 -28.04 -46.64 46.04
N VAL A 563 -27.71 -47.87 46.45
CA VAL A 563 -27.13 -48.20 47.76
C VAL A 563 -25.70 -48.68 47.61
N PHE A 564 -24.83 -48.22 48.52
CA PHE A 564 -23.39 -48.49 48.52
C PHE A 564 -23.00 -49.25 49.79
N ALA A 565 -22.13 -50.24 49.64
CA ALA A 565 -21.61 -51.06 50.75
C ALA A 565 -20.10 -51.20 50.67
N PHE A 566 -19.42 -51.30 51.81
CA PHE A 566 -17.97 -51.53 51.83
C PHE A 566 -17.59 -52.91 51.25
N ASN A 567 -16.59 -52.96 50.37
CA ASN A 567 -16.12 -54.21 49.77
C ASN A 567 -14.95 -54.81 50.57
N SER A 568 -15.25 -55.64 51.57
CA SER A 568 -14.24 -56.28 52.43
C SER A 568 -13.29 -57.24 51.69
N LYS A 569 -13.71 -57.76 50.52
CA LYS A 569 -12.98 -58.75 49.70
C LYS A 569 -12.04 -58.15 48.65
N PHE A 570 -11.90 -56.83 48.61
CA PHE A 570 -11.06 -56.15 47.63
C PHE A 570 -9.57 -56.51 47.78
N THR A 571 -8.90 -56.82 46.66
CA THR A 571 -7.46 -57.12 46.62
C THR A 571 -6.75 -56.40 45.47
N ASN A 572 -5.48 -56.07 45.67
CA ASN A 572 -4.62 -55.43 44.68
C ASN A 572 -3.16 -55.87 44.83
N LYS A 573 -2.43 -55.99 43.71
CA LYS A 573 -1.00 -56.32 43.72
C LYS A 573 -0.14 -55.25 44.41
N MET A 574 -0.56 -53.99 44.34
CA MET A 574 0.16 -52.86 44.94
C MET A 574 -0.40 -52.56 46.34
N ARG A 575 0.49 -52.46 47.34
CA ARG A 575 0.13 -52.09 48.73
C ARG A 575 -0.23 -50.61 48.89
N ARG A 576 0.14 -49.77 47.92
CA ARG A 576 -0.19 -48.34 47.87
C ARG A 576 -0.80 -48.02 46.51
N ILE A 577 -2.04 -47.53 46.49
CA ILE A 577 -2.76 -47.24 45.25
C ILE A 577 -3.34 -45.83 45.27
N ARG A 578 -3.26 -45.13 44.13
CA ARG A 578 -3.88 -43.82 43.94
C ARG A 578 -5.15 -43.97 43.14
N ILE A 579 -6.25 -43.45 43.66
CA ILE A 579 -7.57 -43.56 43.02
C ILE A 579 -7.83 -42.30 42.20
N PRO A 580 -7.92 -42.40 40.86
CA PRO A 580 -8.15 -41.23 40.01
C PRO A 580 -9.62 -40.83 39.99
N LEU A 581 -9.88 -39.52 40.04
CA LEU A 581 -11.19 -38.98 39.69
C LEU A 581 -11.39 -38.96 38.16
N PRO A 582 -12.62 -39.17 37.66
CA PRO A 582 -12.98 -38.95 36.26
C PRO A 582 -12.51 -37.57 35.79
N ILE A 583 -11.96 -37.46 34.58
CA ILE A 583 -11.52 -36.17 34.01
C ILE A 583 -12.77 -35.40 33.57
N VAL A 584 -12.92 -34.17 34.02
CA VAL A 584 -14.00 -33.27 33.57
C VAL A 584 -13.44 -32.34 32.51
N ASP A 585 -14.15 -32.25 31.38
CA ASP A 585 -13.85 -31.26 30.35
C ASP A 585 -14.35 -29.88 30.81
N GLU A 586 -13.41 -29.00 31.11
CA GLU A 586 -13.68 -27.65 31.59
C GLU A 586 -13.38 -26.59 30.52
N LYS A 587 -13.23 -27.00 29.25
CA LYS A 587 -12.89 -26.11 28.12
C LYS A 587 -13.89 -24.97 27.96
N LYS A 588 -15.19 -25.29 27.99
CA LYS A 588 -16.26 -24.29 27.85
C LYS A 588 -16.20 -23.20 28.93
N LYS A 589 -15.92 -23.61 30.17
CA LYS A 589 -15.82 -22.70 31.31
C LYS A 589 -14.63 -21.73 31.18
N ILE A 590 -13.51 -22.20 30.62
CA ILE A 590 -12.34 -21.33 30.37
C ILE A 590 -12.66 -20.30 29.30
N LEU A 591 -13.33 -20.71 28.21
CA LEU A 591 -13.75 -19.79 27.15
C LEU A 591 -14.69 -18.69 27.70
N GLU A 592 -15.67 -19.05 28.52
CA GLU A 592 -16.57 -18.09 29.16
C GLU A 592 -15.85 -17.09 30.08
N VAL A 593 -14.85 -17.54 30.83
CA VAL A 593 -14.03 -16.66 31.68
C VAL A 593 -13.21 -15.69 30.85
N VAL A 594 -12.54 -16.17 29.80
CA VAL A 594 -11.73 -15.33 28.90
C VAL A 594 -12.60 -14.29 28.19
N ASP A 595 -13.78 -14.67 27.70
CA ASP A 595 -14.70 -13.74 27.05
C ASP A 595 -15.23 -12.66 28.02
N LYS A 596 -15.43 -13.03 29.29
CA LYS A 596 -15.78 -12.06 30.33
C LYS A 596 -14.62 -11.10 30.64
N ASP A 597 -13.40 -11.62 30.75
CA ASP A 597 -12.21 -10.81 31.01
C ASP A 597 -11.92 -9.83 29.86
N ARG A 598 -12.11 -10.25 28.61
CA ARG A 598 -12.00 -9.38 27.42
C ARG A 598 -12.90 -8.16 27.51
N LYS A 599 -14.13 -8.31 28.02
CA LYS A 599 -15.05 -7.17 28.22
C LYS A 599 -14.47 -6.14 29.19
N TYR A 600 -13.92 -6.59 30.31
CA TYR A 600 -13.28 -5.69 31.28
C TYR A 600 -12.03 -5.00 30.73
N VAL A 601 -11.26 -5.69 29.87
CA VAL A 601 -10.10 -5.10 29.19
C VAL A 601 -10.55 -4.01 28.21
N VAL A 602 -11.61 -4.25 27.45
CA VAL A 602 -12.23 -3.26 26.56
C VAL A 602 -12.70 -2.05 27.36
N ASP A 603 -13.47 -2.26 28.44
CA ASP A 603 -13.95 -1.18 29.30
C ASP A 603 -12.80 -0.36 29.88
N ALA A 604 -11.75 -1.01 30.39
CA ALA A 604 -10.58 -0.33 30.94
C ALA A 604 -9.80 0.46 29.87
N CYS A 605 -9.73 -0.06 28.63
CA CYS A 605 -9.14 0.64 27.49
C CYS A 605 -9.94 1.89 27.13
N LEU A 606 -11.26 1.75 27.02
CA LEU A 606 -12.17 2.87 26.75
C LEU A 606 -12.07 3.95 27.83
N ILE A 607 -12.12 3.58 29.11
CA ILE A 607 -11.98 4.55 30.22
C ILE A 607 -10.62 5.27 30.15
N ARG A 608 -9.54 4.57 29.80
CA ARG A 608 -8.21 5.18 29.68
C ARG A 608 -8.14 6.18 28.53
N ILE A 609 -8.67 5.82 27.36
CA ILE A 609 -8.76 6.71 26.18
C ILE A 609 -9.61 7.93 26.52
N MET A 610 -10.82 7.71 27.06
CA MET A 610 -11.75 8.78 27.42
C MET A 610 -11.17 9.70 28.50
N LYS A 611 -10.47 9.17 29.51
CA LYS A 611 -9.80 9.98 30.55
C LYS A 611 -8.65 10.82 29.98
N SER A 612 -7.91 10.28 29.02
CA SER A 612 -6.78 10.98 28.40
C SER A 612 -7.23 12.09 27.45
N ARG A 613 -8.21 11.79 26.59
CA ARG A 613 -8.64 12.68 25.51
C ARG A 613 -9.79 13.60 25.89
N LYS A 614 -10.53 13.27 26.96
CA LYS A 614 -11.72 13.96 27.50
C LYS A 614 -12.93 14.03 26.56
N VAL A 615 -12.72 14.27 25.26
CA VAL A 615 -13.74 14.28 24.21
C VAL A 615 -13.17 13.59 22.97
N LEU A 616 -13.92 12.66 22.38
CA LEU A 616 -13.54 11.95 21.16
C LEU A 616 -14.79 11.56 20.37
N ASN A 617 -14.72 11.58 19.03
CA ASN A 617 -15.80 11.08 18.19
C ASN A 617 -15.92 9.54 18.34
N HIS A 618 -17.13 9.00 18.29
CA HIS A 618 -17.39 7.55 18.38
C HIS A 618 -16.54 6.71 17.40
N GLN A 619 -16.38 7.12 16.14
CA GLN A 619 -15.57 6.37 15.17
C GLN A 619 -14.07 6.43 15.48
N GLN A 620 -13.60 7.57 15.99
CA GLN A 620 -12.21 7.72 16.43
C GLN A 620 -11.95 6.91 17.71
N LEU A 621 -12.94 6.83 18.60
CA LEU A 621 -12.86 6.03 19.83
C LEU A 621 -12.79 4.55 19.49
N ILE A 622 -13.59 4.08 18.55
CA ILE A 622 -13.49 2.71 18.03
C ILE A 622 -12.12 2.48 17.42
N THR A 623 -11.64 3.38 16.55
CA THR A 623 -10.33 3.21 15.89
C THR A 623 -9.18 3.17 16.90
N GLU A 624 -9.12 4.09 17.86
CA GLU A 624 -8.08 4.13 18.89
C GLU A 624 -8.19 2.96 19.87
N CYS A 625 -9.41 2.53 20.20
CA CYS A 625 -9.66 1.34 21.01
C CYS A 625 -9.19 0.08 20.28
N VAL A 626 -9.53 -0.08 19.00
CA VAL A 626 -9.07 -1.19 18.16
C VAL A 626 -7.54 -1.16 18.01
N GLU A 627 -6.93 0.01 17.86
CA GLU A 627 -5.47 0.17 17.78
C GLU A 627 -4.77 -0.30 19.07
N GLN A 628 -5.26 0.13 20.23
CA GLN A 628 -4.73 -0.30 21.53
C GLN A 628 -5.04 -1.77 21.84
N LEU A 629 -6.15 -2.28 21.30
CA LEU A 629 -6.55 -3.67 21.35
C LEU A 629 -6.07 -4.46 20.14
N LYS A 630 -5.14 -3.97 19.29
CA LYS A 630 -4.59 -4.77 18.17
C LYS A 630 -3.89 -6.03 18.65
N VAL A 631 -3.49 -6.07 19.93
CA VAL A 631 -3.00 -7.27 20.62
C VAL A 631 -4.12 -8.31 20.87
N PHE A 632 -5.37 -7.85 20.91
CA PHE A 632 -6.60 -8.61 21.15
C PHE A 632 -7.61 -8.38 20.01
N LYS A 633 -7.37 -9.04 18.87
CA LYS A 633 -8.34 -9.27 17.78
C LYS A 633 -8.61 -8.06 16.86
N GLN A 634 -8.47 -8.29 15.55
CA GLN A 634 -9.15 -7.47 14.52
C GLN A 634 -10.66 -7.70 14.61
N ILE A 635 -11.49 -6.68 14.33
CA ILE A 635 -12.95 -6.81 14.28
C ILE A 635 -13.33 -7.86 13.23
N GLN A 636 -13.70 -9.06 13.70
CA GLN A 636 -14.16 -10.20 12.90
C GLN A 636 -15.69 -10.25 12.83
N ASN A 637 -16.40 -9.13 12.63
CA ASN A 637 -17.82 -9.23 12.30
C ASN A 637 -17.97 -9.19 10.77
N PRO A 638 -18.27 -10.31 10.10
CA PRO A 638 -18.47 -10.35 8.65
C PRO A 638 -19.50 -9.32 8.17
N THR A 639 -20.53 -9.03 8.98
CA THR A 639 -21.55 -8.02 8.71
C THR A 639 -20.96 -6.62 8.66
N ALA A 640 -20.13 -6.25 9.64
CA ALA A 640 -19.46 -4.95 9.66
C ALA A 640 -18.48 -4.81 8.49
N ILE A 641 -17.79 -5.90 8.11
CA ILE A 641 -16.89 -5.93 6.96
C ILE A 641 -17.66 -5.73 5.65
N MET A 642 -18.82 -6.39 5.48
CA MET A 642 -19.64 -6.23 4.27
C MET A 642 -20.20 -4.81 4.14
N ILE A 643 -20.67 -4.20 5.24
CA ILE A 643 -21.16 -2.82 5.25
C ILE A 643 -20.01 -1.84 4.98
N ALA A 644 -18.85 -2.03 5.62
CA ALA A 644 -17.67 -1.19 5.40
C ALA A 644 -17.17 -1.27 3.96
N ARG A 645 -17.10 -2.46 3.36
CA ARG A 645 -16.76 -2.64 1.93
C ARG A 645 -17.73 -1.91 1.01
N THR A 646 -19.01 -1.91 1.35
CA THR A 646 -20.03 -1.22 0.54
C THR A 646 -19.89 0.30 0.65
N ALA A 647 -19.60 0.82 1.85
CA ALA A 647 -19.32 2.24 2.04
C ALA A 647 -18.04 2.68 1.29
N VAL A 648 -16.98 1.87 1.31
CA VAL A 648 -15.75 2.14 0.53
C VAL A 648 -16.04 2.11 -0.96
N ALA A 649 -16.79 1.11 -1.45
CA ALA A 649 -17.17 1.05 -2.86
C ALA A 649 -18.03 2.25 -3.30
N GLN A 650 -18.91 2.76 -2.43
CA GLN A 650 -19.69 3.99 -2.67
C GLN A 650 -18.77 5.22 -2.80
N ASP A 651 -17.79 5.35 -1.89
CA ASP A 651 -16.80 6.44 -1.90
C ASP A 651 -15.94 6.40 -3.17
N ASP A 652 -15.43 5.22 -3.55
CA ASP A 652 -14.59 5.04 -4.73
C ASP A 652 -15.34 5.34 -6.04
N THR A 653 -16.63 4.98 -6.11
CA THR A 653 -17.43 5.11 -7.35
C THR A 653 -18.03 6.49 -7.52
N SER A 654 -18.59 7.06 -6.45
CA SER A 654 -19.42 8.26 -6.51
C SER A 654 -18.90 9.41 -5.65
N GLY A 655 -17.99 9.14 -4.71
CA GLY A 655 -17.38 10.16 -3.84
C GLY A 655 -18.31 10.78 -2.79
N ASP A 656 -19.56 10.32 -2.69
CA ASP A 656 -20.55 10.81 -1.73
C ASP A 656 -21.61 9.74 -1.42
N GLY A 657 -22.42 9.94 -0.38
CA GLY A 657 -23.53 9.06 0.02
C GLY A 657 -23.12 7.87 0.88
N THR A 658 -21.88 7.81 1.37
CA THR A 658 -21.37 6.72 2.23
C THR A 658 -22.21 6.55 3.50
N THR A 659 -22.53 7.66 4.17
CA THR A 659 -23.38 7.67 5.37
C THR A 659 -24.80 7.21 5.06
N SER A 660 -25.40 7.72 3.98
CA SER A 660 -26.74 7.34 3.56
C SER A 660 -26.84 5.84 3.23
N THR A 661 -25.80 5.26 2.60
CA THR A 661 -25.74 3.81 2.34
C THR A 661 -25.71 2.98 3.61
N VAL A 662 -24.91 3.38 4.60
CA VAL A 662 -24.85 2.67 5.89
C VAL A 662 -26.17 2.78 6.65
N LEU A 663 -26.77 3.97 6.69
CA LEU A 663 -28.07 4.19 7.35
C LEU A 663 -29.18 3.40 6.66
N PHE A 664 -29.20 3.38 5.32
CA PHE A 664 -30.20 2.65 4.56
C PHE A 664 -30.10 1.13 4.76
N ILE A 665 -28.88 0.56 4.75
CA ILE A 665 -28.67 -0.86 5.06
C ILE A 665 -29.11 -1.16 6.50
N GLY A 666 -28.71 -0.31 7.45
CA GLY A 666 -29.06 -0.47 8.87
C GLY A 666 -30.57 -0.46 9.10
N GLU A 667 -31.29 0.48 8.48
CA GLU A 667 -32.75 0.56 8.60
C GLU A 667 -33.44 -0.60 7.87
N LEU A 668 -32.98 -1.03 6.69
CA LEU A 668 -33.49 -2.24 6.03
C LEU A 668 -33.38 -3.48 6.93
N MET A 669 -32.26 -3.63 7.63
CA MET A 669 -32.06 -4.74 8.58
C MET A 669 -32.99 -4.62 9.79
N LYS A 670 -33.17 -3.41 10.35
CA LYS A 670 -34.08 -3.15 11.47
C LYS A 670 -35.54 -3.44 11.12
N GLN A 671 -36.00 -2.99 9.94
CA GLN A 671 -37.34 -3.30 9.43
C GLN A 671 -37.50 -4.81 9.20
N SER A 672 -36.46 -5.46 8.68
CA SER A 672 -36.47 -6.92 8.49
C SER A 672 -36.57 -7.68 9.80
N GLU A 673 -35.84 -7.28 10.84
CA GLU A 673 -35.88 -7.91 12.17
C GLU A 673 -37.30 -7.88 12.75
N GLN A 674 -37.97 -6.72 12.68
CA GLN A 674 -39.36 -6.59 13.13
C GLN A 674 -40.30 -7.55 12.37
N LYS A 675 -40.20 -7.58 11.04
CA LYS A 675 -41.04 -8.46 10.20
C LYS A 675 -40.74 -9.94 10.38
N ILE A 676 -39.49 -10.31 10.63
CA ILE A 676 -39.11 -11.69 10.98
C ILE A 676 -39.69 -12.09 12.34
N GLY A 677 -39.68 -11.18 13.33
CA GLY A 677 -40.33 -11.37 14.63
C GLY A 677 -41.85 -11.62 14.52
N GLU A 678 -42.50 -11.01 13.53
CA GLU A 678 -43.91 -11.24 13.17
C GLU A 678 -44.16 -12.58 12.43
N GLY A 679 -43.13 -13.42 12.25
CA GLY A 679 -43.24 -14.75 11.63
C GLY A 679 -42.95 -14.78 10.13
N MET A 680 -42.29 -13.75 9.58
CA MET A 680 -41.91 -13.70 8.17
C MET A 680 -40.63 -14.50 7.88
N HIS A 681 -40.63 -15.22 6.75
CA HIS A 681 -39.42 -15.89 6.29
C HIS A 681 -38.49 -14.89 5.58
N PRO A 682 -37.18 -14.82 5.91
CA PRO A 682 -36.22 -13.86 5.33
C PRO A 682 -36.18 -13.86 3.80
N ARG A 683 -36.30 -15.04 3.16
CA ARG A 683 -36.38 -15.15 1.69
C ARG A 683 -37.52 -14.35 1.05
N VAL A 684 -38.68 -14.27 1.71
CA VAL A 684 -39.83 -13.51 1.20
C VAL A 684 -39.59 -12.00 1.32
N LEU A 685 -38.87 -11.56 2.34
CA LEU A 685 -38.42 -10.17 2.47
C LEU A 685 -37.46 -9.79 1.34
N VAL A 686 -36.48 -10.66 1.06
CA VAL A 686 -35.52 -10.47 -0.04
C VAL A 686 -36.22 -10.37 -1.40
N ASP A 687 -37.20 -11.25 -1.67
CA ASP A 687 -37.98 -11.16 -2.90
C ASP A 687 -38.73 -9.82 -3.02
N GLY A 688 -39.28 -9.31 -1.90
CA GLY A 688 -39.91 -8.00 -1.83
C GLY A 688 -38.93 -6.83 -2.02
N PHE A 689 -37.72 -6.92 -1.45
CA PHE A 689 -36.65 -5.93 -1.63
C PHE A 689 -36.22 -5.82 -3.10
N GLU A 690 -36.14 -6.93 -3.83
CA GLU A 690 -35.75 -6.88 -5.24
C GLU A 690 -36.82 -6.26 -6.13
N ILE A 691 -38.09 -6.50 -5.83
CA ILE A 691 -39.20 -5.83 -6.53
C ILE A 691 -39.19 -4.33 -6.24
N ALA A 692 -39.03 -3.94 -4.98
CA ALA A 692 -38.98 -2.54 -4.57
C ALA A 692 -37.76 -1.81 -5.16
N LYS A 693 -36.58 -2.45 -5.17
CA LYS A 693 -35.36 -1.93 -5.78
C LYS A 693 -35.56 -1.59 -7.25
N ARG A 694 -36.07 -2.54 -8.04
CA ARG A 694 -36.30 -2.33 -9.47
C ARG A 694 -37.30 -1.19 -9.73
N ALA A 695 -38.41 -1.18 -9.01
CA ALA A 695 -39.40 -0.11 -9.15
C ALA A 695 -38.87 1.28 -8.74
N THR A 696 -38.02 1.33 -7.70
CA THR A 696 -37.39 2.59 -7.26
C THR A 696 -36.40 3.12 -8.29
N LEU A 697 -35.63 2.25 -8.95
CA LEU A 697 -34.74 2.66 -10.05
C LEU A 697 -35.52 3.15 -11.27
N GLU A 698 -36.61 2.47 -11.64
CA GLU A 698 -37.50 2.91 -12.72
C GLU A 698 -38.16 4.27 -12.39
N PHE A 699 -38.47 4.51 -11.11
CA PHE A 699 -38.97 5.81 -10.64
C PHE A 699 -37.89 6.90 -10.67
N LEU A 700 -36.67 6.59 -10.24
CA LEU A 700 -35.53 7.51 -10.27
C LEU A 700 -35.24 8.04 -11.70
N GLU A 701 -35.34 7.19 -12.72
CA GLU A 701 -35.20 7.63 -14.13
C GLU A 701 -36.24 8.66 -14.57
N LYS A 702 -37.45 8.57 -14.03
CA LYS A 702 -38.54 9.50 -14.34
C LYS A 702 -38.49 10.77 -13.50
N PHE A 703 -37.88 10.68 -12.32
CA PHE A 703 -37.81 11.76 -11.34
C PHE A 703 -36.58 12.67 -11.53
N LYS A 704 -35.56 12.23 -12.28
CA LYS A 704 -34.38 13.04 -12.57
C LYS A 704 -34.73 14.28 -13.40
N THR A 705 -34.07 15.39 -13.12
CA THR A 705 -34.18 16.66 -13.83
C THR A 705 -32.94 16.86 -14.70
N PRO A 706 -33.08 17.22 -16.00
CA PRO A 706 -31.92 17.46 -16.86
C PRO A 706 -31.12 18.67 -16.36
N ALA A 707 -29.78 18.53 -16.33
CA ALA A 707 -28.85 19.56 -15.87
C ALA A 707 -28.24 20.39 -17.03
N VAL A 708 -28.73 20.19 -18.26
CA VAL A 708 -28.19 20.76 -19.50
C VAL A 708 -29.20 21.70 -20.16
N MET A 709 -28.72 22.87 -20.60
CA MET A 709 -29.44 23.82 -21.46
C MET A 709 -28.65 23.97 -22.78
N GLY A 710 -29.08 23.29 -23.85
CA GLY A 710 -28.36 23.28 -25.14
C GLY A 710 -27.12 22.38 -25.13
N ASP A 711 -25.97 22.87 -25.63
CA ASP A 711 -24.70 22.10 -25.72
C ASP A 711 -23.80 22.23 -24.47
N SER A 712 -24.26 22.89 -23.39
CA SER A 712 -23.44 23.14 -22.20
C SER A 712 -24.20 22.98 -20.87
N PRO A 713 -23.54 22.45 -19.82
CA PRO A 713 -24.17 22.25 -18.52
C PRO A 713 -24.44 23.60 -17.82
N ASP A 714 -25.63 23.75 -17.26
CA ASP A 714 -26.09 25.00 -16.63
C ASP A 714 -25.15 25.39 -15.47
N LYS A 715 -24.60 26.61 -15.50
CA LYS A 715 -23.68 27.08 -14.45
C LYS A 715 -24.38 27.17 -13.10
N GLU A 716 -25.64 27.57 -13.08
CA GLU A 716 -26.35 27.79 -11.83
C GLU A 716 -26.71 26.46 -11.15
N ILE A 717 -27.12 25.44 -11.92
CA ILE A 717 -27.35 24.09 -11.38
C ILE A 717 -26.05 23.49 -10.81
N LEU A 718 -24.91 23.66 -11.50
CA LEU A 718 -23.62 23.17 -10.99
C LEU A 718 -23.19 23.89 -9.71
N LYS A 719 -23.46 25.20 -9.58
CA LYS A 719 -23.24 25.94 -8.34
C LYS A 719 -24.15 25.45 -7.23
N MET A 720 -25.43 25.20 -7.52
CA MET A 720 -26.40 24.70 -6.54
C MET A 720 -26.00 23.31 -6.00
N VAL A 721 -25.55 22.40 -6.86
CA VAL A 721 -25.02 21.08 -6.48
C VAL A 721 -23.76 21.22 -5.62
N ALA A 722 -22.76 21.97 -6.09
CA ALA A 722 -21.52 22.21 -5.35
C ALA A 722 -21.77 22.83 -3.97
N ARG A 723 -22.67 23.82 -3.91
CA ARG A 723 -23.07 24.48 -2.67
C ARG A 723 -23.71 23.50 -1.69
N THR A 724 -24.59 22.62 -2.18
CA THR A 724 -25.26 21.59 -1.36
C THR A 724 -24.21 20.69 -0.71
N THR A 725 -23.25 20.17 -1.48
CA THR A 725 -22.18 19.30 -0.95
C THR A 725 -21.25 20.05 0.02
N LEU A 726 -20.79 21.26 -0.32
CA LEU A 726 -19.83 22.01 0.50
C LEU A 726 -20.42 22.44 1.85
N ARG A 727 -21.70 22.84 1.89
CA ARG A 727 -22.39 23.26 3.12
C ARG A 727 -22.60 22.11 4.12
N THR A 728 -22.44 20.85 3.73
CA THR A 728 -22.48 19.72 4.67
C THR A 728 -21.25 19.64 5.58
N LYS A 729 -20.11 20.21 5.14
CA LYS A 729 -18.82 20.09 5.84
C LYS A 729 -18.23 21.43 6.24
N LEU A 730 -18.69 22.54 5.67
CA LEU A 730 -18.17 23.88 5.87
C LEU A 730 -19.28 24.85 6.29
N TYR A 731 -18.91 25.92 6.97
CA TYR A 731 -19.84 26.99 7.31
C TYR A 731 -20.21 27.82 6.06
N GLU A 732 -21.38 28.46 6.10
CA GLU A 732 -22.05 28.99 4.91
C GLU A 732 -21.20 29.93 4.05
N SER A 733 -20.54 30.93 4.66
CA SER A 733 -19.78 31.92 3.88
C SER A 733 -18.56 31.33 3.18
N LEU A 734 -17.86 30.36 3.79
CA LEU A 734 -16.72 29.69 3.15
C LEU A 734 -17.20 28.69 2.09
N ALA A 735 -18.30 27.98 2.34
CA ALA A 735 -18.91 27.08 1.36
C ALA A 735 -19.33 27.83 0.10
N ASP A 736 -19.93 29.01 0.24
CA ASP A 736 -20.36 29.83 -0.90
C ASP A 736 -19.16 30.38 -1.69
N GLN A 737 -18.11 30.84 -1.01
CA GLN A 737 -16.85 31.24 -1.66
C GLN A 737 -16.22 30.09 -2.46
N LEU A 738 -16.18 28.88 -1.87
CA LEU A 738 -15.61 27.69 -2.50
C LEU A 738 -16.48 27.12 -3.63
N THR A 739 -17.79 27.38 -3.61
CA THR A 739 -18.72 26.94 -4.65
C THR A 739 -18.29 27.49 -6.01
N ASP A 740 -18.00 28.78 -6.08
CA ASP A 740 -17.54 29.41 -7.33
C ASP A 740 -16.17 28.85 -7.76
N VAL A 741 -15.25 28.66 -6.80
CA VAL A 741 -13.91 28.09 -7.05
C VAL A 741 -13.98 26.68 -7.64
N VAL A 742 -14.81 25.81 -7.07
CA VAL A 742 -14.97 24.41 -7.52
C VAL A 742 -15.60 24.34 -8.92
N VAL A 743 -16.63 25.14 -9.17
CA VAL A 743 -17.33 25.15 -10.47
C VAL A 743 -16.44 25.77 -11.56
N ASP A 744 -15.76 26.86 -11.26
CA ASP A 744 -14.86 27.51 -12.22
C ASP A 744 -13.62 26.65 -12.51
N ALA A 745 -13.10 25.91 -11.53
CA ALA A 745 -12.03 24.93 -11.75
C ALA A 745 -12.40 23.88 -12.81
N LEU A 746 -13.64 23.37 -12.79
CA LEU A 746 -14.07 22.36 -13.77
C LEU A 746 -14.51 22.96 -15.12
N LYS A 747 -15.06 24.18 -15.13
CA LYS A 747 -15.52 24.86 -16.37
C LYS A 747 -14.42 25.51 -17.20
N THR A 748 -13.30 25.92 -16.60
CA THR A 748 -12.24 26.69 -17.26
C THR A 748 -11.53 25.94 -18.41
N SER A 749 -11.83 24.67 -18.63
CA SER A 749 -11.19 23.79 -19.63
C SER A 749 -11.82 23.80 -21.04
N ALA A 750 -12.97 24.46 -21.27
CA ALA A 750 -13.66 24.40 -22.58
C ALA A 750 -13.22 25.47 -23.61
N LEU A 751 -12.67 26.61 -23.17
CA LEU A 751 -12.41 27.76 -24.07
C LEU A 751 -11.15 27.63 -24.93
N CYS A 752 -10.20 26.77 -24.57
CA CYS A 752 -8.99 26.55 -25.39
C CYS A 752 -9.30 25.83 -26.70
N TYR A 753 -10.34 24.97 -26.75
CA TYR A 753 -10.68 24.25 -27.98
C TYR A 753 -11.37 25.17 -29.01
N THR A 754 -12.20 26.11 -28.55
CA THR A 754 -12.97 27.02 -29.41
C THR A 754 -12.12 28.17 -29.98
N LEU A 755 -11.20 28.74 -29.19
CA LEU A 755 -10.29 29.81 -29.66
C LEU A 755 -9.25 29.33 -30.69
N ILE A 756 -8.89 28.04 -30.65
CA ILE A 756 -8.03 27.42 -31.66
C ILE A 756 -8.80 27.18 -32.97
N HIS A 757 -10.10 26.88 -32.91
CA HIS A 757 -10.93 26.65 -34.08
C HIS A 757 -11.41 27.93 -34.79
N GLU A 758 -11.71 29.02 -34.06
CA GLU A 758 -12.21 30.26 -34.68
C GLU A 758 -11.12 31.07 -35.41
N ASN A 759 -9.84 30.89 -35.06
CA ASN A 759 -8.72 31.51 -35.79
C ASN A 759 -8.19 30.65 -36.96
N LEU A 760 -8.86 29.54 -37.31
CA LEU A 760 -8.36 28.55 -38.28
C LEU A 760 -9.02 28.61 -39.68
N ILE A 761 -9.44 29.79 -40.16
CA ILE A 761 -9.96 29.94 -41.54
C ILE A 761 -8.83 30.02 -42.59
N ILE A 762 -7.54 29.91 -42.23
CA ILE A 762 -6.40 30.00 -43.17
C ILE A 762 -5.50 28.74 -43.16
N VAL A 763 -6.05 27.54 -42.92
CA VAL A 763 -5.25 26.29 -42.86
C VAL A 763 -5.62 25.17 -43.85
N PRO A 764 -6.38 25.38 -44.96
CA PRO A 764 -6.36 24.39 -46.05
C PRO A 764 -5.16 24.54 -47.01
N PHE A 765 -4.40 25.63 -46.97
CA PHE A 765 -3.39 25.95 -48.02
C PHE A 765 -1.92 25.68 -47.65
N LEU A 766 -1.63 25.33 -46.38
CA LEU A 766 -0.25 25.11 -45.89
C LEU A 766 0.09 23.66 -45.53
N GLY A 767 -0.83 22.72 -45.80
CA GLY A 767 -0.69 21.29 -45.46
C GLY A 767 0.39 20.49 -46.21
N VAL A 768 1.21 21.13 -47.06
CA VAL A 768 2.24 20.44 -47.86
C VAL A 768 3.67 20.82 -47.46
N LEU A 769 3.89 21.86 -46.64
CA LEU A 769 5.25 22.34 -46.31
C LEU A 769 5.78 21.99 -44.90
N PHE A 770 4.97 21.47 -43.98
CA PHE A 770 5.36 21.22 -42.57
C PHE A 770 5.12 19.78 -42.09
N ALA A 771 5.47 18.78 -42.92
CA ALA A 771 5.31 17.37 -42.58
C ALA A 771 6.39 16.78 -41.62
N ASN A 772 7.16 17.60 -40.90
CA ASN A 772 8.25 17.12 -40.01
C ASN A 772 8.36 17.88 -38.68
N ILE A 773 7.29 18.51 -38.20
CA ILE A 773 7.17 18.87 -36.79
C ILE A 773 6.36 17.77 -36.13
N SER A 774 6.91 17.21 -35.06
CA SER A 774 6.33 16.13 -34.26
C SER A 774 4.90 16.48 -33.82
N TRP A 775 3.90 15.86 -34.45
CA TRP A 775 2.50 15.94 -34.04
C TRP A 775 2.21 15.19 -32.72
N HIS A 776 3.23 14.59 -32.08
CA HIS A 776 3.13 14.04 -30.72
C HIS A 776 3.34 15.08 -29.60
N ALA A 777 3.67 16.34 -29.92
CA ALA A 777 3.88 17.38 -28.92
C ALA A 777 2.67 18.32 -28.71
N LEU A 778 1.53 18.06 -29.38
CA LEU A 778 0.32 18.88 -29.29
C LEU A 778 -0.92 18.12 -28.82
N ASP A 779 -0.75 17.08 -28.00
CA ASP A 779 -1.80 16.63 -27.09
C ASP A 779 -1.91 17.68 -25.97
N VAL A 780 -2.65 18.76 -26.22
CA VAL A 780 -3.02 19.71 -25.18
C VAL A 780 -3.98 18.99 -24.24
N LEU A 781 -3.42 18.46 -23.15
CA LEU A 781 -4.11 17.75 -22.07
C LEU A 781 -5.03 18.72 -21.31
N CYS A 782 -6.21 18.97 -21.85
CA CYS A 782 -7.30 19.65 -21.14
C CYS A 782 -7.95 18.68 -20.13
N ILE A 783 -8.39 19.20 -18.98
CA ILE A 783 -9.16 18.44 -17.95
C ILE A 783 -10.42 17.80 -18.55
N ARG A 784 -10.99 18.44 -19.58
CA ARG A 784 -12.12 17.97 -20.35
C ARG A 784 -11.73 17.93 -21.82
N LYS A 785 -11.78 16.74 -22.41
CA LYS A 785 -11.81 16.58 -23.88
C LYS A 785 -13.23 16.15 -24.27
N PRO A 786 -13.69 16.48 -25.48
CA PRO A 786 -14.89 15.84 -26.02
C PRO A 786 -14.66 14.32 -26.01
N ASP A 787 -15.63 13.56 -25.48
CA ASP A 787 -15.66 12.08 -25.45
C ASP A 787 -14.69 11.33 -24.49
N GLU A 788 -13.93 12.02 -23.62
CA GLU A 788 -13.14 11.39 -22.54
C GLU A 788 -13.69 11.76 -21.14
N PRO A 789 -13.63 10.85 -20.14
CA PRO A 789 -14.09 11.13 -18.78
C PRO A 789 -13.22 12.20 -18.09
N ILE A 790 -13.83 12.99 -17.20
CA ILE A 790 -13.14 14.11 -16.54
C ILE A 790 -12.08 13.57 -15.56
N ASP A 791 -10.82 13.99 -15.75
CA ASP A 791 -9.71 13.61 -14.88
C ASP A 791 -9.49 14.63 -13.74
N LEU A 792 -9.89 14.27 -12.52
CA LEU A 792 -9.71 15.11 -11.32
C LEU A 792 -8.27 15.07 -10.77
N PHE A 793 -7.41 14.14 -11.20
CA PHE A 793 -6.00 14.11 -10.77
C PHE A 793 -5.19 15.30 -11.33
N MET A 794 -5.77 15.99 -12.30
CA MET A 794 -5.29 17.25 -12.87
C MET A 794 -5.68 18.47 -12.02
N VAL A 795 -6.32 18.33 -10.85
CA VAL A 795 -6.56 19.47 -9.94
C VAL A 795 -5.65 19.34 -8.73
N GLU A 796 -4.79 20.34 -8.50
CA GLU A 796 -3.85 20.35 -7.39
C GLU A 796 -4.38 21.18 -6.22
N ILE A 797 -4.46 20.58 -5.04
CA ILE A 797 -4.88 21.26 -3.82
C ILE A 797 -3.65 21.53 -2.95
N MET A 798 -3.22 22.78 -2.92
CA MET A 798 -2.16 23.26 -2.03
C MET A 798 -2.77 23.87 -0.77
N HIS A 799 -2.06 23.78 0.35
CA HIS A 799 -2.55 24.29 1.61
C HIS A 799 -1.47 25.04 2.39
N MET A 800 -1.91 25.94 3.25
CA MET A 800 -1.05 26.80 4.06
C MET A 800 -1.71 27.07 5.41
N ARG A 801 -0.92 27.02 6.50
CA ARG A 801 -1.40 27.44 7.82
C ARG A 801 -1.47 28.96 7.89
N HIS A 802 -2.66 29.51 7.96
CA HIS A 802 -2.86 30.95 8.12
C HIS A 802 -3.97 31.24 9.12
N LYS A 803 -3.93 32.41 9.77
CA LYS A 803 -4.83 32.73 10.88
C LYS A 803 -6.31 32.74 10.47
N PHE A 804 -6.58 33.02 9.19
CA PHE A 804 -7.91 33.06 8.61
C PHE A 804 -7.97 32.18 7.36
N ASP A 805 -9.14 31.65 7.08
CA ASP A 805 -9.48 30.75 5.99
C ASP A 805 -10.07 31.46 4.76
N VAL A 806 -10.37 32.75 4.89
CA VAL A 806 -10.84 33.65 3.81
C VAL A 806 -9.85 33.78 2.64
N ASP A 807 -8.56 33.51 2.84
CA ASP A 807 -7.54 33.56 1.78
C ASP A 807 -7.56 32.34 0.84
N THR A 808 -8.50 31.41 1.05
CA THR A 808 -8.70 30.24 0.18
C THR A 808 -9.20 30.67 -1.20
N ARG A 809 -8.41 30.45 -2.25
CA ARG A 809 -8.73 30.95 -3.60
C ARG A 809 -8.20 30.06 -4.72
N LEU A 810 -8.75 30.25 -5.90
CA LEU A 810 -8.18 29.75 -7.15
C LEU A 810 -6.94 30.57 -7.52
N VAL A 811 -5.81 29.92 -7.78
CA VAL A 811 -4.59 30.60 -8.22
C VAL A 811 -4.46 30.50 -9.74
N GLU A 812 -4.45 31.65 -10.42
CA GLU A 812 -4.21 31.75 -11.87
C GLU A 812 -2.70 31.68 -12.18
N GLY A 813 -2.09 30.54 -11.90
CA GLY A 813 -0.64 30.36 -11.97
C GLY A 813 -0.15 29.07 -11.30
N LEU A 814 1.07 29.10 -10.75
CA LEU A 814 1.67 27.97 -10.04
C LEU A 814 2.19 28.41 -8.66
N VAL A 815 2.04 27.55 -7.66
CA VAL A 815 2.62 27.74 -6.32
C VAL A 815 3.70 26.69 -6.09
N LEU A 816 4.87 27.11 -5.64
CA LEU A 816 6.01 26.24 -5.35
C LEU A 816 6.23 26.17 -3.82
N ASP A 817 6.53 24.97 -3.32
CA ASP A 817 6.82 24.65 -1.91
C ASP A 817 8.27 24.97 -1.49
N HIS A 818 8.96 25.77 -2.30
CA HIS A 818 10.33 26.21 -2.07
C HIS A 818 10.43 27.72 -2.26
N GLY A 819 11.20 28.37 -1.39
CA GLY A 819 11.56 29.78 -1.51
C GLY A 819 13.06 29.98 -1.77
N SER A 820 13.46 31.25 -1.77
CA SER A 820 14.86 31.68 -1.88
C SER A 820 15.74 31.08 -0.79
N ARG A 821 16.93 30.61 -1.19
CA ARG A 821 17.92 30.02 -0.28
C ARG A 821 18.98 31.00 0.22
N HIS A 822 19.02 32.22 -0.31
CA HIS A 822 19.95 33.26 0.12
C HIS A 822 19.20 34.48 0.70
N PRO A 823 19.60 35.04 1.86
CA PRO A 823 18.92 36.17 2.49
C PRO A 823 18.82 37.43 1.63
N ASP A 824 19.84 37.71 0.82
CA ASP A 824 19.95 38.93 -0.01
C ASP A 824 19.21 38.85 -1.36
N MET A 825 18.49 37.75 -1.65
CA MET A 825 17.70 37.64 -2.88
C MET A 825 16.37 38.39 -2.78
N LYS A 826 15.90 38.94 -3.91
CA LYS A 826 14.61 39.65 -3.98
C LYS A 826 13.45 38.70 -3.68
N ARG A 827 12.58 39.06 -2.73
CA ARG A 827 11.39 38.27 -2.34
C ARG A 827 10.15 38.55 -3.17
N ARG A 828 10.13 39.64 -3.94
CA ARG A 828 9.03 40.00 -4.85
C ARG A 828 9.61 40.59 -6.12
N ALA A 829 9.11 40.16 -7.26
CA ALA A 829 9.52 40.58 -8.59
C ALA A 829 8.31 40.69 -9.52
N GLU A 830 8.21 41.80 -10.24
CA GLU A 830 7.21 42.03 -11.28
C GLU A 830 7.88 41.93 -12.65
N ASN A 831 7.13 41.56 -13.69
CA ASN A 831 7.63 41.37 -15.07
C ASN A 831 8.86 40.44 -15.13
N CYS A 832 8.68 39.20 -14.68
CA CYS A 832 9.78 38.27 -14.47
C CYS A 832 9.94 37.27 -15.63
N TYR A 833 11.17 37.15 -16.13
CA TYR A 833 11.56 36.06 -17.01
C TYR A 833 12.01 34.86 -16.18
N ILE A 834 11.50 33.68 -16.53
CA ILE A 834 11.69 32.46 -15.77
C ILE A 834 12.56 31.51 -16.59
N LEU A 835 13.74 31.20 -16.05
CA LEU A 835 14.64 30.19 -16.57
C LEU A 835 14.49 28.89 -15.78
N THR A 836 14.15 27.82 -16.48
CA THR A 836 14.04 26.47 -15.93
C THR A 836 15.22 25.60 -16.35
N CYS A 837 16.03 25.14 -15.39
CA CYS A 837 17.25 24.35 -15.65
C CYS A 837 17.29 23.00 -14.91
N ASN A 838 18.05 22.04 -15.45
CA ASN A 838 18.36 20.74 -14.84
C ASN A 838 19.88 20.47 -14.79
N VAL A 839 20.65 21.43 -14.26
CA VAL A 839 22.12 21.42 -14.26
C VAL A 839 22.64 21.27 -12.84
N SER A 840 23.62 20.39 -12.61
CA SER A 840 24.26 20.29 -11.28
C SER A 840 25.22 21.46 -11.11
N LEU A 841 24.97 22.33 -10.14
CA LEU A 841 25.83 23.46 -9.82
C LEU A 841 26.62 23.19 -8.53
N GLU A 842 27.00 21.93 -8.26
CA GLU A 842 27.73 21.52 -7.04
C GLU A 842 29.19 21.14 -7.34
N TYR A 843 30.09 21.36 -6.37
CA TYR A 843 31.54 21.08 -6.49
C TYR A 843 31.92 19.80 -5.72
N ASP A 844 32.62 18.84 -6.36
CA ASP A 844 33.06 17.58 -5.71
C ASP A 844 34.59 17.47 -5.53
N LYS A 845 35.00 16.91 -4.38
CA LYS A 845 36.37 16.70 -3.90
C LYS A 845 36.64 15.20 -3.62
N SER A 846 36.33 14.29 -4.54
CA SER A 846 36.29 12.85 -4.19
C SER A 846 36.90 11.91 -5.24
N PHE A 847 38.24 11.93 -5.42
CA PHE A 847 38.96 10.93 -6.26
C PHE A 847 39.95 10.02 -5.49
N ARG A 848 40.03 10.10 -4.15
CA ARG A 848 41.07 9.40 -3.35
C ARG A 848 40.62 8.18 -2.53
N VAL A 849 39.31 7.91 -2.44
CA VAL A 849 38.78 6.81 -1.59
C VAL A 849 38.61 5.50 -2.37
N LEU A 850 38.34 5.55 -3.68
CA LEU A 850 38.10 4.37 -4.52
C LEU A 850 39.34 3.49 -4.76
N TYR A 851 40.56 4.05 -4.68
CA TYR A 851 41.78 3.30 -5.01
C TYR A 851 42.29 2.38 -3.87
N LYS A 852 41.79 2.53 -2.63
CA LYS A 852 42.31 1.79 -1.47
C LYS A 852 41.52 0.53 -1.11
N VAL A 853 40.33 0.36 -1.69
CA VAL A 853 39.48 -0.84 -1.50
C VAL A 853 39.83 -1.94 -2.51
N HIS A 854 40.58 -1.62 -3.57
CA HIS A 854 40.79 -2.48 -4.72
C HIS A 854 41.85 -3.59 -4.56
N GLN A 855 42.46 -3.75 -3.39
CA GLN A 855 43.61 -4.66 -3.19
C GLN A 855 43.41 -5.82 -2.21
N ASN A 856 42.22 -6.06 -1.63
CA ASN A 856 42.09 -7.07 -0.55
C ASN A 856 40.93 -8.07 -0.61
N ILE A 857 40.32 -8.36 -1.78
CA ILE A 857 39.31 -9.42 -1.87
C ILE A 857 39.58 -10.34 -3.07
N VAL A 858 40.54 -11.25 -2.90
CA VAL A 858 40.65 -12.49 -3.68
C VAL A 858 40.19 -13.60 -2.74
N SER A 859 38.88 -13.88 -2.70
CA SER A 859 38.24 -15.15 -2.29
C SER A 859 36.76 -14.91 -1.95
N ARG A 860 35.87 -15.60 -2.68
CA ARG A 860 34.44 -15.90 -2.43
C ARG A 860 33.49 -15.40 -3.53
N THR A 861 32.99 -16.38 -4.27
CA THR A 861 32.19 -16.31 -5.50
C THR A 861 30.69 -15.96 -5.32
N HIS A 862 30.23 -15.51 -4.15
CA HIS A 862 28.81 -15.21 -3.91
C HIS A 862 28.48 -13.74 -3.58
N LEU A 863 29.40 -12.81 -3.87
CA LEU A 863 29.21 -11.37 -3.58
C LEU A 863 28.96 -10.49 -4.80
N VAL A 864 29.04 -11.01 -6.03
CA VAL A 864 28.84 -10.19 -7.26
C VAL A 864 27.35 -9.88 -7.50
N ILE A 865 26.44 -10.77 -7.10
CA ILE A 865 24.98 -10.62 -7.31
C ILE A 865 24.41 -9.49 -6.44
N ALA A 866 24.85 -9.39 -5.18
CA ALA A 866 24.47 -8.27 -4.30
C ALA A 866 25.16 -6.97 -4.73
N TYR A 867 26.40 -7.00 -5.22
CA TYR A 867 27.09 -5.79 -5.69
C TYR A 867 26.46 -5.21 -6.96
N VAL A 868 26.02 -6.05 -7.90
CA VAL A 868 25.35 -5.61 -9.14
C VAL A 868 23.94 -5.10 -8.87
N TRP A 869 23.22 -5.67 -7.89
CA TRP A 869 21.89 -5.20 -7.51
C TRP A 869 21.93 -3.94 -6.64
N LEU A 870 22.89 -3.82 -5.70
CA LEU A 870 23.11 -2.61 -4.91
C LEU A 870 23.66 -1.45 -5.78
N MET A 871 24.51 -1.75 -6.78
CA MET A 871 24.92 -0.77 -7.80
C MET A 871 23.76 -0.38 -8.72
N SER A 872 22.85 -1.29 -9.05
CA SER A 872 21.65 -0.96 -9.84
C SER A 872 20.67 -0.07 -9.07
N SER A 873 20.58 -0.24 -7.74
CA SER A 873 19.74 0.62 -6.89
C SER A 873 20.38 1.98 -6.60
N LEU A 874 21.70 2.07 -6.44
CA LEU A 874 22.42 3.36 -6.31
C LEU A 874 22.66 4.09 -7.64
N SER A 875 22.57 3.40 -8.80
CA SER A 875 22.78 4.02 -10.12
C SER A 875 21.58 4.84 -10.62
N SER A 876 20.47 4.86 -9.88
CA SER A 876 19.31 5.71 -10.21
C SER A 876 19.49 7.18 -9.81
N GLU A 877 20.52 7.52 -9.03
CA GLU A 877 20.83 8.90 -8.62
C GLU A 877 22.09 9.50 -9.28
N ILE A 878 22.84 8.77 -10.11
CA ILE A 878 24.14 9.23 -10.64
C ILE A 878 24.14 9.55 -12.15
N ASN A 879 23.01 9.42 -12.86
CA ASN A 879 22.95 9.80 -14.28
C ASN A 879 22.42 11.21 -14.52
N ALA A 880 23.34 12.18 -14.40
CA ALA A 880 23.55 13.34 -15.29
C ALA A 880 24.13 14.51 -14.49
N GLY A 881 25.44 14.53 -14.24
CA GLY A 881 26.13 15.72 -13.74
C GLY A 881 27.42 15.90 -14.53
N PHE A 882 27.42 16.79 -15.51
CA PHE A 882 28.68 17.43 -15.89
C PHE A 882 29.14 18.19 -14.65
N PHE A 883 30.15 17.69 -13.97
CA PHE A 883 30.79 18.39 -12.87
C PHE A 883 31.76 19.42 -13.45
N TYR A 884 31.68 20.67 -12.98
CA TYR A 884 32.61 21.71 -13.39
C TYR A 884 34.02 21.38 -12.90
N SER A 885 35.01 21.38 -13.80
CA SER A 885 36.41 21.17 -13.46
C SER A 885 37.19 22.47 -13.26
N ASN A 886 36.71 23.62 -13.76
CA ASN A 886 37.45 24.89 -13.74
C ASN A 886 36.61 26.11 -13.34
N ALA A 887 37.20 27.00 -12.53
CA ALA A 887 36.63 28.28 -12.07
C ALA A 887 36.25 29.26 -13.20
N GLU A 888 36.83 29.11 -14.40
CA GLU A 888 36.62 29.99 -15.56
C GLU A 888 35.26 29.76 -16.27
N GLN A 889 34.69 28.55 -16.16
CA GLN A 889 33.33 28.26 -16.66
C GLN A 889 32.24 28.90 -15.79
N ARG A 890 32.53 29.07 -14.48
CA ARG A 890 31.64 29.71 -13.49
C ARG A 890 31.45 31.20 -13.77
N GLU A 891 32.50 31.91 -14.20
CA GLU A 891 32.41 33.33 -14.58
C GLU A 891 31.70 33.52 -15.93
N LYS A 892 31.82 32.58 -16.88
CA LYS A 892 31.17 32.68 -18.20
C LYS A 892 29.65 32.56 -18.12
N MET A 893 29.10 31.71 -17.25
CA MET A 893 27.65 31.59 -17.04
C MET A 893 27.04 32.90 -16.53
N VAL A 894 27.67 33.52 -15.53
CA VAL A 894 27.21 34.80 -14.94
C VAL A 894 27.45 35.99 -15.88
N ALA A 895 28.51 35.95 -16.70
CA ALA A 895 28.86 37.03 -17.63
C ALA A 895 28.09 36.98 -18.97
N ALA A 896 27.64 35.80 -19.41
CA ALA A 896 26.88 35.64 -20.66
C ALA A 896 25.44 36.17 -20.54
N GLU A 897 24.75 35.93 -19.43
CA GLU A 897 23.34 36.30 -19.28
C GLU A 897 23.12 37.81 -19.06
N ARG A 898 24.08 38.51 -18.44
CA ARG A 898 23.96 39.96 -18.16
C ARG A 898 24.03 40.83 -19.41
N ARG A 899 24.56 40.34 -20.53
CA ARG A 899 24.81 41.15 -21.76
C ARG A 899 23.71 41.06 -22.81
N GLN A 900 22.84 40.06 -22.79
CA GLN A 900 21.94 39.78 -23.92
C GLN A 900 20.46 40.08 -23.67
N VAL A 901 19.99 40.18 -22.42
CA VAL A 901 18.55 40.35 -22.10
C VAL A 901 18.23 41.55 -21.19
N CYS A 902 19.16 41.96 -20.32
CA CYS A 902 18.97 43.07 -19.38
C CYS A 902 19.70 44.35 -19.83
N SER A 903 19.20 44.99 -20.88
CA SER A 903 19.62 46.36 -21.25
C SER A 903 18.78 47.46 -20.58
N ASP A 904 17.60 47.12 -20.04
CA ASP A 904 16.69 48.05 -19.33
C ASP A 904 16.45 47.62 -17.88
N ASN A 905 16.43 48.59 -16.96
CA ASN A 905 16.39 48.40 -15.49
C ASN A 905 15.08 47.80 -14.93
N ASP A 906 14.07 47.51 -15.75
CA ASP A 906 12.72 47.10 -15.30
C ASP A 906 12.41 45.59 -15.46
N LYS A 907 13.37 44.77 -15.93
CA LYS A 907 13.16 43.32 -16.15
C LYS A 907 13.80 42.51 -15.03
N ASN A 908 13.01 41.68 -14.35
CA ASN A 908 13.50 40.77 -13.31
C ASN A 908 13.69 39.35 -13.87
N PHE A 909 14.58 38.57 -13.27
CA PHE A 909 14.94 37.23 -13.76
C PHE A 909 14.99 36.22 -12.61
N LEU A 910 14.38 35.06 -12.85
CA LEU A 910 14.18 33.98 -11.89
C LEU A 910 14.76 32.68 -12.45
N VAL A 911 15.68 32.06 -11.71
CA VAL A 911 16.27 30.77 -12.04
C VAL A 911 15.69 29.69 -11.14
N ILE A 912 15.06 28.68 -11.72
CA ILE A 912 14.57 27.52 -10.98
C ILE A 912 15.31 26.28 -11.51
N ASN A 913 16.07 25.64 -10.62
CA ASN A 913 16.92 24.51 -10.95
C ASN A 913 16.43 23.22 -10.26
N GLN A 914 16.43 22.11 -11.00
CA GLN A 914 16.06 20.79 -10.46
C GLN A 914 17.14 20.19 -9.55
N LYS A 915 18.42 20.47 -9.81
CA LYS A 915 19.56 19.95 -9.04
C LYS A 915 20.05 20.99 -8.02
N GLY A 916 20.93 20.57 -7.11
CA GLY A 916 21.48 21.45 -6.07
C GLY A 916 22.42 22.53 -6.62
N ILE A 917 22.60 23.59 -5.83
CA ILE A 917 23.45 24.74 -6.10
C ILE A 917 24.37 24.95 -4.91
N ASP A 918 25.70 24.98 -5.12
CA ASP A 918 26.63 25.20 -4.02
C ASP A 918 26.52 26.62 -3.43
N PRO A 919 26.72 26.82 -2.11
CA PRO A 919 26.58 28.14 -1.47
C PRO A 919 27.39 29.28 -2.11
N PRO A 920 28.64 29.06 -2.59
CA PRO A 920 29.36 30.07 -3.40
C PRO A 920 28.65 30.49 -4.69
N SER A 921 27.96 29.58 -5.38
CA SER A 921 27.18 29.91 -6.58
C SER A 921 25.90 30.68 -6.23
N LEU A 922 25.28 30.40 -5.08
CA LEU A 922 24.15 31.18 -4.56
C LEU A 922 24.57 32.63 -4.21
N ASP A 923 25.74 32.84 -3.61
CA ASP A 923 26.27 34.18 -3.33
C ASP A 923 26.54 34.98 -4.62
N LEU A 924 27.04 34.32 -5.68
CA LEU A 924 27.24 34.95 -6.99
C LEU A 924 25.90 35.36 -7.64
N LEU A 925 24.89 34.50 -7.59
CA LEU A 925 23.55 34.79 -8.11
C LEU A 925 22.87 35.92 -7.32
N ALA A 926 23.01 35.94 -6.00
CA ALA A 926 22.49 37.00 -5.14
C ALA A 926 23.15 38.36 -5.44
N ARG A 927 24.49 38.39 -5.58
CA ARG A 927 25.24 39.61 -5.98
C ARG A 927 24.89 40.09 -7.39
N ALA A 928 24.49 39.17 -8.27
CA ALA A 928 23.98 39.49 -9.60
C ALA A 928 22.52 40.01 -9.59
N GLY A 929 21.84 39.98 -8.44
CA GLY A 929 20.46 40.44 -8.28
C GLY A 929 19.40 39.48 -8.84
N LEU A 930 19.76 38.22 -9.05
CA LEU A 930 18.90 37.17 -9.60
C LEU A 930 18.22 36.39 -8.46
N HIS A 931 16.93 36.09 -8.60
CA HIS A 931 16.27 35.17 -7.68
C HIS A 931 16.58 33.74 -8.14
N SER A 932 17.01 32.87 -7.24
CA SER A 932 17.18 31.45 -7.55
C SER A 932 16.57 30.51 -6.52
N SER A 933 16.01 29.41 -7.04
CA SER A 933 15.49 28.29 -6.26
C SER A 933 16.12 26.99 -6.77
N GLU A 934 16.57 26.15 -5.84
CA GLU A 934 17.21 24.86 -6.12
C GLU A 934 16.31 23.68 -5.70
N LEU A 935 16.67 22.48 -6.17
CA LEU A 935 15.98 21.23 -5.84
C LEU A 935 14.48 21.23 -6.17
N ALA A 936 14.09 21.97 -7.20
CA ALA A 936 12.71 22.01 -7.65
C ALA A 936 12.26 20.63 -8.17
N LYS A 937 11.12 20.14 -7.67
CA LYS A 937 10.55 18.86 -8.11
C LYS A 937 10.35 18.85 -9.63
N ARG A 938 10.75 17.75 -10.29
CA ARG A 938 10.64 17.56 -11.75
C ARG A 938 9.24 17.86 -12.30
N ARG A 939 8.19 17.48 -11.54
CA ARG A 939 6.78 17.76 -11.88
C ARG A 939 6.49 19.26 -11.97
N ASN A 940 6.95 20.03 -10.99
CA ASN A 940 6.73 21.48 -10.94
C ASN A 940 7.46 22.21 -12.06
N MET A 941 8.66 21.72 -12.42
CA MET A 941 9.43 22.24 -13.55
C MET A 941 8.71 22.07 -14.89
N GLN A 942 8.21 20.86 -15.17
CA GLN A 942 7.45 20.60 -16.40
C GLN A 942 6.20 21.48 -16.50
N ARG A 943 5.53 21.72 -15.36
CA ARG A 943 4.34 22.59 -15.30
C ARG A 943 4.69 24.07 -15.51
N LEU A 944 5.77 24.54 -14.91
CA LEU A 944 6.19 25.93 -15.01
C LEU A 944 6.56 26.31 -16.45
N VAL A 945 7.21 25.39 -17.17
CA VAL A 945 7.51 25.50 -18.61
C VAL A 945 6.24 25.69 -19.42
N LEU A 946 5.20 24.87 -19.18
CA LEU A 946 3.90 24.96 -19.84
C LEU A 946 3.14 26.25 -19.49
N ALA A 947 3.18 26.64 -18.20
CA ALA A 947 2.50 27.82 -17.65
C ALA A 947 3.06 29.13 -18.22
N CYS A 948 4.39 29.23 -18.23
CA CYS A 948 5.12 30.46 -18.54
C CYS A 948 5.52 30.53 -20.02
N GLY A 949 5.41 29.42 -20.76
CA GLY A 949 5.69 29.32 -22.19
C GLY A 949 7.18 29.34 -22.55
N GLY A 950 8.03 28.69 -21.73
CA GLY A 950 9.48 28.54 -21.96
C GLY A 950 9.90 27.10 -22.28
N GLU A 951 11.19 26.79 -22.26
CA GLU A 951 11.76 25.43 -22.41
C GLU A 951 12.73 25.08 -21.27
N ALA A 952 12.73 23.81 -20.82
CA ALA A 952 13.66 23.35 -19.78
C ALA A 952 15.05 23.06 -20.35
N VAL A 953 16.07 23.76 -19.83
CA VAL A 953 17.45 23.68 -20.32
C VAL A 953 18.26 22.64 -19.54
N ASN A 954 18.95 21.74 -20.25
CA ASN A 954 19.79 20.70 -19.64
C ASN A 954 21.30 21.00 -19.69
N SER A 955 21.71 22.01 -20.46
CA SER A 955 23.10 22.46 -20.60
C SER A 955 23.15 23.97 -20.64
N VAL A 956 24.10 24.57 -19.92
CA VAL A 956 24.29 26.04 -19.89
C VAL A 956 24.71 26.60 -21.25
N ASP A 957 25.26 25.75 -22.13
CA ASP A 957 25.73 26.15 -23.46
C ASP A 957 24.59 26.35 -24.49
N ASP A 958 23.39 25.81 -24.25
CA ASP A 958 22.25 25.84 -25.18
C ASP A 958 21.24 26.97 -24.89
N LEU A 959 21.65 28.00 -24.15
CA LEU A 959 20.74 29.04 -23.65
C LEU A 959 20.41 30.09 -24.74
N THR A 960 19.13 30.19 -25.12
CA THR A 960 18.63 31.23 -26.04
C THR A 960 17.45 31.99 -25.41
N VAL A 961 17.14 33.19 -25.92
CA VAL A 961 16.05 34.04 -25.39
C VAL A 961 14.69 33.36 -25.54
N ASP A 962 14.53 32.49 -26.54
CA ASP A 962 13.30 31.74 -26.80
C ASP A 962 13.03 30.65 -25.75
N CYS A 963 14.04 30.23 -24.99
CA CYS A 963 13.89 29.24 -23.91
C CYS A 963 13.28 29.83 -22.62
N LEU A 964 13.19 31.16 -22.50
CA LEU A 964 12.74 31.84 -21.28
C LEU A 964 11.21 31.92 -21.19
N GLY A 965 10.66 31.47 -20.06
CA GLY A 965 9.26 31.68 -19.71
C GLY A 965 9.00 33.10 -19.20
N TRP A 966 7.72 33.50 -19.11
CA TRP A 966 7.32 34.80 -18.58
C TRP A 966 6.21 34.69 -17.53
N ALA A 967 6.33 35.48 -16.45
CA ALA A 967 5.29 35.67 -15.43
C ALA A 967 5.19 37.14 -15.02
N GLY A 968 3.95 37.62 -14.84
CA GLY A 968 3.69 39.00 -14.45
C GLY A 968 4.10 39.31 -13.00
N LEU A 969 3.87 38.36 -12.08
CA LEU A 969 4.18 38.55 -10.66
C LEU A 969 4.76 37.27 -10.04
N VAL A 970 5.90 37.41 -9.37
CA VAL A 970 6.50 36.35 -8.54
C VAL A 970 6.77 36.89 -7.14
N TYR A 971 6.26 36.21 -6.11
CA TYR A 971 6.54 36.60 -4.72
C TYR A 971 6.67 35.41 -3.78
N GLU A 972 7.53 35.57 -2.78
CA GLU A 972 7.74 34.61 -1.69
C GLU A 972 6.88 34.99 -0.48
N HIS A 973 6.08 34.05 -0.01
CA HIS A 973 5.37 34.14 1.25
C HIS A 973 6.02 33.21 2.27
N VAL A 974 6.39 33.75 3.43
CA VAL A 974 7.11 33.01 4.49
C VAL A 974 6.20 32.87 5.70
N LEU A 975 5.99 31.64 6.16
CA LEU A 975 5.20 31.33 7.35
C LEU A 975 5.97 30.36 8.24
N GLY A 976 6.47 30.86 9.37
CA GLY A 976 7.35 30.08 10.24
C GLY A 976 8.65 29.72 9.53
N GLU A 977 8.94 28.43 9.40
CA GLU A 977 10.12 27.89 8.72
C GLU A 977 9.85 27.54 7.23
N GLU A 978 8.59 27.52 6.80
CA GLU A 978 8.21 27.17 5.43
C GLU A 978 8.13 28.41 4.52
N LYS A 979 8.55 28.24 3.27
CA LYS A 979 8.57 29.30 2.26
C LYS A 979 7.84 28.83 1.00
N TYR A 980 6.90 29.64 0.54
CA TYR A 980 6.10 29.37 -0.65
C TYR A 980 6.37 30.45 -1.70
N THR A 981 6.62 30.05 -2.94
CA THR A 981 6.80 30.99 -4.06
C THR A 981 5.57 30.94 -4.97
N PHE A 982 4.88 32.07 -5.09
CA PHE A 982 3.72 32.25 -5.97
C PHE A 982 4.19 32.80 -7.31
N VAL A 983 3.78 32.17 -8.40
CA VAL A 983 4.02 32.60 -9.78
C VAL A 983 2.66 32.85 -10.43
N GLU A 984 2.25 34.11 -10.52
CA GLU A 984 0.91 34.53 -10.97
C GLU A 984 1.00 35.38 -12.25
N ASN A 985 -0.13 35.52 -12.97
CA ASN A 985 -0.21 36.24 -14.24
C ASN A 985 0.74 35.67 -15.30
N VAL A 986 0.74 34.35 -15.46
CA VAL A 986 1.53 33.66 -16.49
C VAL A 986 0.89 33.79 -17.87
N LYS A 987 1.66 33.58 -18.96
CA LYS A 987 1.12 33.68 -20.34
C LYS A 987 -0.07 32.75 -20.58
N ASN A 988 0.00 31.55 -20.03
CA ASN A 988 -0.95 30.48 -20.25
C ASN A 988 -1.50 29.96 -18.90
N PRO A 989 -2.30 30.76 -18.17
CA PRO A 989 -2.75 30.39 -16.82
C PRO A 989 -3.70 29.18 -16.86
N ARG A 990 -4.35 28.96 -18.01
CA ARG A 990 -5.28 27.84 -18.27
C ARG A 990 -4.61 26.63 -18.96
N SER A 991 -3.33 26.73 -19.34
CA SER A 991 -2.55 25.61 -19.94
C SER A 991 -1.61 24.94 -18.94
N CYS A 992 -1.53 25.48 -17.72
CA CYS A 992 -1.06 24.72 -16.57
C CYS A 992 -1.91 23.45 -16.52
N LYS A 993 -1.26 22.30 -16.71
CA LYS A 993 -1.87 20.97 -16.64
C LYS A 993 -2.63 20.71 -15.34
N ASP A 994 -2.45 21.57 -14.33
CA ASP A 994 -3.21 21.56 -13.11
C ASP A 994 -3.69 22.94 -12.66
N ILE A 995 -4.97 23.03 -12.31
CA ILE A 995 -5.56 24.19 -11.64
C ILE A 995 -5.22 24.08 -10.15
N VAL A 996 -4.59 25.12 -9.59
CA VAL A 996 -4.17 25.14 -8.18
C VAL A 996 -5.28 25.78 -7.33
N ILE A 997 -5.91 24.97 -6.49
CA ILE A 997 -6.78 25.45 -5.42
C ILE A 997 -5.92 25.63 -4.17
N PHE A 998 -5.79 26.87 -3.73
CA PHE A 998 -5.03 27.22 -2.55
C PHE A 998 -5.95 27.30 -1.34
N ILE A 999 -5.71 26.50 -0.30
CA ILE A 999 -6.48 26.45 0.93
C ILE A 999 -5.69 27.06 2.09
N ALA A 1000 -6.27 28.06 2.74
CA ALA A 1000 -5.75 28.64 3.98
C ALA A 1000 -6.60 28.18 5.17
N GLY A 1001 -5.98 27.90 6.30
CA GLY A 1001 -6.72 27.62 7.53
C GLY A 1001 -5.88 27.72 8.81
N PRO A 1002 -6.51 27.97 9.97
CA PRO A 1002 -5.81 28.24 11.22
C PRO A 1002 -5.03 27.03 11.75
N ASN A 1003 -5.59 25.84 11.55
CA ASN A 1003 -5.07 24.57 12.07
C ASN A 1003 -5.12 23.50 10.97
N ASP A 1004 -4.22 22.50 11.03
CA ASP A 1004 -4.22 21.38 10.05
C ASP A 1004 -5.54 20.65 9.97
N HIS A 1005 -6.26 20.53 11.09
CA HIS A 1005 -7.57 19.91 11.13
C HIS A 1005 -8.57 20.65 10.25
N THR A 1006 -8.64 21.98 10.36
CA THR A 1006 -9.52 22.82 9.54
C THR A 1006 -9.13 22.71 8.07
N ILE A 1007 -7.82 22.73 7.77
CA ILE A 1007 -7.31 22.57 6.41
C ILE A 1007 -7.69 21.21 5.82
N ALA A 1008 -7.55 20.12 6.58
CA ALA A 1008 -7.94 18.79 6.14
C ALA A 1008 -9.44 18.70 5.85
N GLN A 1009 -10.27 19.29 6.73
CA GLN A 1009 -11.72 19.37 6.53
C GLN A 1009 -12.10 20.15 5.27
N ILE A 1010 -11.46 21.30 5.01
CA ILE A 1010 -11.68 22.08 3.78
C ILE A 1010 -11.22 21.29 2.56
N LYS A 1011 -10.06 20.63 2.64
CA LYS A 1011 -9.51 19.81 1.54
C LYS A 1011 -10.44 18.66 1.17
N ASP A 1012 -11.00 17.97 2.15
CA ASP A 1012 -11.93 16.88 1.92
C ASP A 1012 -13.26 17.41 1.38
N ALA A 1013 -13.77 18.53 1.89
CA ALA A 1013 -14.96 19.19 1.35
C ALA A 1013 -14.79 19.63 -0.13
N VAL A 1014 -13.64 20.20 -0.48
CA VAL A 1014 -13.33 20.62 -1.87
C VAL A 1014 -13.25 19.41 -2.80
N ARG A 1015 -12.65 18.30 -2.37
CA ARG A 1015 -12.60 17.06 -3.17
C ARG A 1015 -14.00 16.52 -3.45
N ASP A 1016 -14.86 16.51 -2.45
CA ASP A 1016 -16.22 15.99 -2.62
C ASP A 1016 -17.07 16.94 -3.45
N GLY A 1017 -16.90 18.25 -3.30
CA GLY A 1017 -17.49 19.25 -4.20
C GLY A 1017 -17.06 19.05 -5.66
N LEU A 1018 -15.76 18.84 -5.92
CA LEU A 1018 -15.23 18.57 -7.27
C LEU A 1018 -15.81 17.29 -7.86
N ARG A 1019 -15.92 16.21 -7.07
CA ARG A 1019 -16.55 14.94 -7.50
C ARG A 1019 -18.04 15.10 -7.78
N SER A 1020 -18.76 15.81 -6.92
CA SER A 1020 -20.19 16.05 -7.08
C SER A 1020 -20.49 16.85 -8.36
N VAL A 1021 -19.72 17.90 -8.65
CA VAL A 1021 -19.85 18.67 -9.90
C VAL A 1021 -19.47 17.82 -11.12
N LYS A 1022 -18.38 17.03 -11.03
CA LYS A 1022 -17.99 16.08 -12.08
C LYS A 1022 -19.13 15.10 -12.39
N ASN A 1023 -19.70 14.45 -11.38
CA ASN A 1023 -20.76 13.47 -11.54
C ASN A 1023 -21.98 14.10 -12.24
N THR A 1024 -22.36 15.34 -11.87
CA THR A 1024 -23.45 16.06 -12.54
C THR A 1024 -23.17 16.36 -14.01
N ILE A 1025 -21.92 16.65 -14.37
CA ILE A 1025 -21.53 16.89 -15.77
C ILE A 1025 -21.57 15.58 -16.57
N GLU A 1026 -21.15 14.45 -15.97
CA GLU A 1026 -21.14 13.14 -16.64
C GLU A 1026 -22.54 12.50 -16.71
N ASP A 1027 -23.38 12.69 -15.69
CA ASP A 1027 -24.75 12.16 -15.62
C ASP A 1027 -25.75 12.97 -16.44
N GLU A 1028 -25.43 14.23 -16.77
CA GLU A 1028 -26.30 15.23 -17.43
C GLU A 1028 -27.65 15.47 -16.72
N ALA A 1029 -27.78 15.00 -15.47
CA ALA A 1029 -29.01 15.02 -14.69
C ALA A 1029 -28.75 15.16 -13.19
N VAL A 1030 -29.70 15.78 -12.51
CA VAL A 1030 -29.74 15.96 -11.05
C VAL A 1030 -31.06 15.47 -10.47
N VAL A 1031 -31.10 15.27 -9.15
CA VAL A 1031 -32.29 14.83 -8.42
C VAL A 1031 -32.63 15.87 -7.35
N LEU A 1032 -33.92 16.08 -7.06
CA LEU A 1032 -34.33 16.98 -5.98
C LEU A 1032 -33.88 16.42 -4.61
N GLY A 1033 -33.13 17.24 -3.86
CA GLY A 1033 -32.53 16.85 -2.59
C GLY A 1033 -33.44 17.04 -1.37
N ALA A 1034 -32.85 17.32 -0.21
CA ALA A 1034 -33.55 17.55 1.07
C ALA A 1034 -34.48 16.41 1.53
N GLY A 1035 -34.23 15.17 1.08
CA GLY A 1035 -35.07 14.01 1.38
C GLY A 1035 -36.34 13.90 0.53
N ALA A 1036 -36.54 14.79 -0.45
CA ALA A 1036 -37.75 14.81 -1.27
C ALA A 1036 -37.87 13.59 -2.18
N PHE A 1037 -36.75 13.12 -2.75
CA PHE A 1037 -36.71 11.89 -3.54
C PHE A 1037 -37.13 10.66 -2.71
N GLU A 1038 -36.62 10.52 -1.49
CA GLU A 1038 -36.89 9.37 -0.64
C GLU A 1038 -38.37 9.29 -0.25
N VAL A 1039 -38.99 10.42 0.05
CA VAL A 1039 -40.44 10.50 0.35
C VAL A 1039 -41.28 10.23 -0.89
N ALA A 1040 -40.90 10.80 -2.05
CA ALA A 1040 -41.60 10.55 -3.31
C ALA A 1040 -41.51 9.06 -3.73
N ALA A 1041 -40.33 8.46 -3.60
CA ALA A 1041 -40.08 7.06 -3.90
C ALA A 1041 -40.88 6.14 -2.97
N ARG A 1042 -40.93 6.44 -1.66
CA ARG A 1042 -41.81 5.74 -0.72
C ARG A 1042 -43.26 5.78 -1.21
N GLN A 1043 -43.77 6.96 -1.55
CA GLN A 1043 -45.18 7.12 -1.91
C GLN A 1043 -45.52 6.35 -3.19
N HIS A 1044 -44.62 6.36 -4.17
CA HIS A 1044 -44.75 5.54 -5.36
C HIS A 1044 -44.79 4.03 -5.03
N LEU A 1045 -43.90 3.55 -4.15
CA LEU A 1045 -43.86 2.15 -3.75
C LEU A 1045 -45.15 1.73 -3.02
N ILE A 1046 -45.66 2.54 -2.10
CA ILE A 1046 -46.86 2.22 -1.32
C ILE A 1046 -48.13 2.32 -2.18
N ASN A 1047 -48.28 3.35 -3.00
CA ASN A 1047 -49.52 3.57 -3.73
C ASN A 1047 -49.66 2.75 -5.00
N ASN A 1048 -48.54 2.49 -5.70
CA ASN A 1048 -48.56 1.86 -7.02
C ASN A 1048 -48.05 0.41 -6.94
N ILE A 1049 -46.91 0.18 -6.30
CA ILE A 1049 -46.23 -1.12 -6.35
C ILE A 1049 -46.82 -2.11 -5.35
N LYS A 1050 -47.04 -1.71 -4.10
CA LYS A 1050 -47.61 -2.56 -3.04
C LYS A 1050 -48.97 -3.15 -3.44
N LYS A 1051 -49.80 -2.39 -4.15
CA LYS A 1051 -51.11 -2.85 -4.65
C LYS A 1051 -51.01 -3.85 -5.81
N THR A 1052 -49.90 -3.82 -6.55
CA THR A 1052 -49.68 -4.66 -7.75
C THR A 1052 -49.03 -6.00 -7.39
N VAL A 1053 -48.17 -6.03 -6.38
CA VAL A 1053 -47.49 -7.26 -5.91
C VAL A 1053 -48.49 -8.17 -5.21
N GLN A 1054 -48.48 -9.48 -5.49
CA GLN A 1054 -49.35 -10.45 -4.81
C GLN A 1054 -48.60 -11.24 -3.73
N GLY A 1055 -49.31 -11.63 -2.66
CA GLY A 1055 -48.78 -12.49 -1.60
C GLY A 1055 -47.93 -11.77 -0.55
N ARG A 1056 -47.16 -12.55 0.24
CA ARG A 1056 -46.39 -12.02 1.39
C ARG A 1056 -45.23 -11.10 1.01
N ALA A 1057 -44.82 -11.07 -0.26
CA ALA A 1057 -43.78 -10.17 -0.76
C ALA A 1057 -44.17 -8.67 -0.67
N GLN A 1058 -45.47 -8.35 -0.59
CA GLN A 1058 -45.96 -6.98 -0.35
C GLN A 1058 -45.35 -6.36 0.92
N ILE A 1059 -45.10 -7.18 1.94
CA ILE A 1059 -44.58 -6.72 3.22
C ILE A 1059 -43.08 -6.40 3.13
N GLY A 1060 -42.33 -7.11 2.26
CA GLY A 1060 -40.95 -6.75 1.93
C GLY A 1060 -40.86 -5.42 1.18
N VAL A 1061 -41.81 -5.14 0.27
CA VAL A 1061 -41.91 -3.84 -0.42
C VAL A 1061 -42.21 -2.70 0.57
N GLU A 1062 -43.11 -2.94 1.52
CA GLU A 1062 -43.43 -1.98 2.59
C GLU A 1062 -42.22 -1.71 3.49
N ALA A 1063 -41.52 -2.75 3.96
CA ALA A 1063 -40.31 -2.61 4.76
C ALA A 1063 -39.21 -1.81 4.03
N PHE A 1064 -39.08 -1.98 2.71
CA PHE A 1064 -38.17 -1.18 1.89
C PHE A 1064 -38.61 0.29 1.82
N ALA A 1065 -39.89 0.54 1.57
CA ALA A 1065 -40.45 1.89 1.49
C ALA A 1065 -40.35 2.64 2.83
N ASP A 1066 -40.49 1.94 3.96
CA ASP A 1066 -40.25 2.47 5.30
C ASP A 1066 -38.77 2.77 5.55
N ALA A 1067 -37.86 1.94 5.05
CA ALA A 1067 -36.43 2.16 5.17
C ALA A 1067 -35.93 3.41 4.42
N LEU A 1068 -36.55 3.79 3.29
CA LEU A 1068 -36.20 5.02 2.56
C LEU A 1068 -36.36 6.28 3.41
N LEU A 1069 -37.30 6.29 4.35
CA LEU A 1069 -37.52 7.44 5.24
C LEU A 1069 -36.41 7.65 6.28
N VAL A 1070 -35.42 6.76 6.37
CA VAL A 1070 -34.30 6.95 7.29
C VAL A 1070 -33.56 8.25 7.01
N VAL A 1071 -33.39 8.62 5.74
CA VAL A 1071 -32.66 9.84 5.34
C VAL A 1071 -33.35 11.11 5.86
N PRO A 1072 -34.63 11.39 5.53
CA PRO A 1072 -35.29 12.59 6.05
C PRO A 1072 -35.49 12.55 7.58
N LYS A 1073 -35.64 11.36 8.19
CA LYS A 1073 -35.69 11.24 9.67
C LYS A 1073 -34.37 11.66 10.30
N THR A 1074 -33.25 11.19 9.79
CA THR A 1074 -31.92 11.56 10.28
C THR A 1074 -31.62 13.04 10.04
N LEU A 1075 -32.11 13.64 8.94
CA LEU A 1075 -32.00 15.08 8.72
C LEU A 1075 -32.78 15.89 9.76
N ALA A 1076 -34.01 15.48 10.11
CA ALA A 1076 -34.80 16.12 11.16
C ALA A 1076 -34.13 15.99 12.53
N GLU A 1077 -33.68 14.78 12.87
CA GLU A 1077 -33.01 14.50 14.14
C GLU A 1077 -31.71 15.31 14.31
N ASN A 1078 -30.87 15.35 13.27
CA ASN A 1078 -29.62 16.13 13.28
C ASN A 1078 -29.86 17.63 13.37
N SER A 1079 -31.02 18.10 12.90
CA SER A 1079 -31.42 19.51 12.96
C SER A 1079 -32.14 19.87 14.27
N GLY A 1080 -32.34 18.91 15.17
CA GLY A 1080 -33.02 19.11 16.45
C GLY A 1080 -34.53 19.26 16.35
N HIS A 1081 -35.14 18.87 15.23
CA HIS A 1081 -36.60 18.89 15.03
C HIS A 1081 -37.23 17.55 15.41
N ASP A 1082 -38.51 17.56 15.77
CA ASP A 1082 -39.24 16.32 16.02
C ASP A 1082 -39.40 15.52 14.73
N THR A 1083 -38.86 14.29 14.74
CA THR A 1083 -38.82 13.42 13.55
C THR A 1083 -40.20 12.99 13.07
N LEU A 1084 -41.20 12.87 13.95
CA LEU A 1084 -42.54 12.43 13.58
C LEU A 1084 -43.30 13.58 12.91
N ASP A 1085 -43.29 14.77 13.53
CA ASP A 1085 -43.98 15.95 13.00
C ASP A 1085 -43.41 16.38 11.64
N ALA A 1086 -42.07 16.36 11.50
CA ALA A 1086 -41.38 16.65 10.24
C ALA A 1086 -41.78 15.67 9.12
N ILE A 1087 -41.81 14.37 9.41
CA ILE A 1087 -42.17 13.36 8.39
C ILE A 1087 -43.65 13.41 8.05
N ILE A 1088 -44.54 13.63 9.03
CA ILE A 1088 -45.98 13.75 8.79
C ILE A 1088 -46.29 14.95 7.90
N SER A 1089 -45.68 16.11 8.18
CA SER A 1089 -45.90 17.32 7.40
C SER A 1089 -45.41 17.19 5.95
N ILE A 1090 -44.21 16.62 5.73
CA ILE A 1090 -43.67 16.40 4.39
C ILE A 1090 -44.50 15.36 3.62
N THR A 1091 -44.83 14.23 4.27
CA THR A 1091 -45.64 13.18 3.62
C THR A 1091 -47.03 13.70 3.25
N GLY A 1092 -47.66 14.51 4.11
CA GLY A 1092 -48.97 15.10 3.86
C GLY A 1092 -49.00 16.06 2.67
N GLU A 1093 -47.90 16.75 2.38
CA GLU A 1093 -47.78 17.58 1.17
C GLU A 1093 -47.51 16.76 -0.09
N HIS A 1094 -46.72 15.67 0.01
CA HIS A 1094 -46.58 14.71 -1.08
C HIS A 1094 -47.90 14.02 -1.44
N ASP A 1095 -48.76 13.75 -0.46
CA ASP A 1095 -50.13 13.23 -0.68
C ASP A 1095 -51.02 14.21 -1.44
N ARG A 1096 -50.75 15.52 -1.32
CA ARG A 1096 -51.43 16.57 -2.10
C ARG A 1096 -50.85 16.75 -3.50
N GLY A 1097 -49.79 16.01 -3.83
CA GLY A 1097 -49.10 16.05 -5.13
C GLY A 1097 -47.94 17.04 -5.19
N ASN A 1098 -47.56 17.68 -4.08
CA ASN A 1098 -46.44 18.61 -4.03
C ASN A 1098 -45.14 17.86 -3.70
N ILE A 1099 -44.08 18.04 -4.50
CA ILE A 1099 -42.77 17.45 -4.22
C ILE A 1099 -42.00 18.39 -3.28
N VAL A 1100 -41.96 18.03 -2.00
CA VAL A 1100 -41.33 18.84 -0.95
C VAL A 1100 -40.25 18.07 -0.19
N GLY A 1101 -39.22 18.77 0.28
CA GLY A 1101 -38.19 18.27 1.18
C GLY A 1101 -38.26 18.90 2.56
N LEU A 1102 -37.33 18.56 3.44
CA LEU A 1102 -37.24 19.11 4.79
C LEU A 1102 -36.37 20.38 4.81
N ASN A 1103 -36.90 21.47 5.36
CA ASN A 1103 -36.10 22.63 5.71
C ASN A 1103 -35.41 22.40 7.08
N LEU A 1104 -34.07 22.44 7.11
CA LEU A 1104 -33.29 22.18 8.31
C LEU A 1104 -33.41 23.29 9.38
N HIS A 1105 -33.74 24.53 8.99
CA HIS A 1105 -33.87 25.64 9.94
C HIS A 1105 -35.26 25.68 10.59
N THR A 1106 -36.31 25.52 9.79
CA THR A 1106 -37.70 25.67 10.25
C THR A 1106 -38.37 24.35 10.61
N GLY A 1107 -37.85 23.21 10.14
CA GLY A 1107 -38.48 21.90 10.27
C GLY A 1107 -39.74 21.73 9.41
N THR A 1108 -40.06 22.70 8.54
CA THR A 1108 -41.26 22.68 7.69
C THR A 1108 -40.98 22.15 6.29
N PRO A 1109 -42.00 21.69 5.55
CA PRO A 1109 -41.84 21.31 4.15
C PRO A 1109 -41.43 22.50 3.28
N VAL A 1110 -40.49 22.28 2.35
CA VAL A 1110 -40.01 23.29 1.40
C VAL A 1110 -39.84 22.69 0.01
N ASP A 1111 -40.01 23.47 -1.04
CA ASP A 1111 -39.71 23.02 -2.41
C ASP A 1111 -38.18 23.03 -2.64
N PRO A 1112 -37.53 21.87 -2.83
CA PRO A 1112 -36.09 21.80 -3.03
C PRO A 1112 -35.63 22.51 -4.30
N GLN A 1113 -36.47 22.60 -5.33
CA GLN A 1113 -36.12 23.25 -6.59
C GLN A 1113 -36.03 24.76 -6.42
N MET A 1114 -36.94 25.37 -5.65
CA MET A 1114 -36.92 26.80 -5.37
C MET A 1114 -35.74 27.21 -4.48
N GLU A 1115 -35.36 26.35 -3.54
CA GLU A 1115 -34.18 26.56 -2.67
C GLU A 1115 -32.85 26.18 -3.33
N GLY A 1116 -32.88 25.56 -4.52
CA GLY A 1116 -31.69 25.11 -5.23
C GLY A 1116 -30.95 23.95 -4.54
N ILE A 1117 -31.67 23.03 -3.90
CA ILE A 1117 -31.11 21.86 -3.22
C ILE A 1117 -31.21 20.65 -4.15
N PHE A 1118 -30.07 20.23 -4.70
CA PHE A 1118 -29.97 19.13 -5.65
C PHE A 1118 -28.95 18.09 -5.20
N ASP A 1119 -29.32 16.82 -5.37
CA ASP A 1119 -28.47 15.65 -5.15
C ASP A 1119 -28.00 15.06 -6.49
N ASN A 1120 -26.86 14.36 -6.48
CA ASN A 1120 -26.37 13.64 -7.64
C ASN A 1120 -27.21 12.40 -7.96
N TYR A 1121 -27.56 12.23 -9.24
CA TYR A 1121 -28.30 11.06 -9.72
C TYR A 1121 -27.53 9.75 -9.52
N SER A 1122 -26.24 9.70 -9.88
CA SER A 1122 -25.37 8.52 -9.70
C SER A 1122 -25.28 8.03 -8.26
N VAL A 1123 -25.20 8.96 -7.29
CA VAL A 1123 -25.15 8.63 -5.85
C VAL A 1123 -26.43 7.91 -5.41
N LYS A 1124 -27.62 8.44 -5.75
CA LYS A 1124 -28.91 7.81 -5.42
C LYS A 1124 -29.08 6.47 -6.14
N ARG A 1125 -28.68 6.39 -7.41
CA ARG A 1125 -28.74 5.15 -8.19
C ARG A 1125 -27.90 4.05 -7.55
N GLN A 1126 -26.68 4.37 -7.13
CA GLN A 1126 -25.77 3.40 -6.50
C GLN A 1126 -26.24 2.99 -5.10
N LEU A 1127 -26.79 3.93 -4.31
CA LEU A 1127 -27.42 3.66 -3.02
C LEU A 1127 -28.54 2.60 -3.15
N ILE A 1128 -29.45 2.81 -4.09
CA ILE A 1128 -30.59 1.89 -4.33
C ILE A 1128 -30.11 0.57 -4.92
N ASN A 1129 -29.04 0.54 -5.73
CA ASN A 1129 -28.49 -0.70 -6.26
C ASN A 1129 -27.78 -1.56 -5.22
N SER A 1130 -26.92 -0.96 -4.39
CA SER A 1130 -25.99 -1.69 -3.52
C SER A 1130 -26.58 -2.02 -2.15
N GLY A 1131 -27.30 -1.09 -1.52
CA GLY A 1131 -27.84 -1.26 -0.16
C GLY A 1131 -28.73 -2.51 0.00
N PRO A 1132 -29.76 -2.69 -0.85
CA PRO A 1132 -30.68 -3.82 -0.75
C PRO A 1132 -30.02 -5.17 -1.03
N VAL A 1133 -29.02 -5.21 -1.93
CA VAL A 1133 -28.28 -6.43 -2.25
C VAL A 1133 -27.49 -6.91 -1.04
N ILE A 1134 -26.82 -6.00 -0.33
CA ILE A 1134 -26.05 -6.32 0.86
C ILE A 1134 -26.97 -6.71 2.01
N ALA A 1135 -28.05 -5.96 2.25
CA ALA A 1135 -29.06 -6.34 3.24
C ALA A 1135 -29.63 -7.75 2.96
N SER A 1136 -29.91 -8.06 1.69
CA SER A 1136 -30.39 -9.38 1.29
C SER A 1136 -29.37 -10.49 1.52
N GLN A 1137 -28.10 -10.25 1.22
CA GLN A 1137 -27.02 -11.21 1.51
C GLN A 1137 -26.91 -11.46 3.02
N LEU A 1138 -26.98 -10.42 3.85
CA LEU A 1138 -26.93 -10.55 5.30
C LEU A 1138 -28.08 -11.38 5.85
N LEU A 1139 -29.31 -11.15 5.36
CA LEU A 1139 -30.50 -11.92 5.76
C LEU A 1139 -30.41 -13.41 5.38
N LEU A 1140 -29.78 -13.73 4.24
CA LEU A 1140 -29.66 -15.11 3.76
C LEU A 1140 -28.48 -15.86 4.39
N VAL A 1141 -27.40 -15.18 4.77
CA VAL A 1141 -26.25 -15.79 5.45
C VAL A 1141 -26.65 -16.41 6.79
N ASP A 1142 -27.51 -15.73 7.55
CA ASP A 1142 -28.02 -16.25 8.83
C ASP A 1142 -28.87 -17.52 8.65
N GLU A 1143 -29.62 -17.65 7.56
CA GLU A 1143 -30.35 -18.89 7.23
C GLU A 1143 -29.40 -20.05 6.89
N VAL A 1144 -28.30 -19.80 6.16
CA VAL A 1144 -27.29 -20.84 5.88
C VAL A 1144 -26.63 -21.32 7.18
N ILE A 1145 -26.34 -20.41 8.10
CA ILE A 1145 -25.77 -20.73 9.42
C ILE A 1145 -26.80 -21.48 10.28
N ARG A 1146 -28.08 -21.08 10.26
CA ARG A 1146 -29.17 -21.71 11.03
C ARG A 1146 -29.54 -23.09 10.48
N ALA A 1147 -29.61 -23.25 9.16
CA ALA A 1147 -29.82 -24.54 8.48
C ALA A 1147 -28.67 -25.52 8.77
N GLY A 1148 -27.42 -25.05 8.77
CA GLY A 1148 -26.25 -25.84 9.15
C GLY A 1148 -26.26 -26.30 10.62
N ARG A 1149 -26.89 -25.55 11.52
CA ARG A 1149 -27.09 -25.96 12.93
C ARG A 1149 -28.21 -27.01 13.08
N ASN A 1150 -29.28 -26.93 12.29
CA ASN A 1150 -30.39 -27.89 12.34
C ASN A 1150 -30.01 -29.27 11.76
N MET A 1151 -29.10 -29.34 10.79
CA MET A 1151 -28.56 -30.62 10.29
C MET A 1151 -27.62 -31.36 11.27
N ARG A 1152 -27.22 -30.72 12.38
CA ARG A 1152 -26.34 -31.31 13.41
C ARG A 1152 -27.09 -31.95 14.58
N LYS A 1153 -28.42 -31.98 14.58
CA LYS A 1153 -29.16 -32.79 15.56
C LYS A 1153 -29.13 -34.25 15.08
N PRO A 1154 -28.53 -35.18 15.85
CA PRO A 1154 -28.68 -36.59 15.57
C PRO A 1154 -30.14 -36.97 15.84
N THR A 1155 -30.79 -37.59 14.86
CA THR A 1155 -31.93 -38.49 15.12
C THR A 1155 -31.49 -39.65 15.98
#